data_AF-A0A519SD42-F1
#
_entry.id   AF-A0A519SD42-F1
#
_cell.length_a   1.000
_cell.length_b   1.000
_cell.length_c   1.000
_cell.angle_alpha   90.00
_cell.angle_beta   90.00
_cell.angle_gamma   90.00
#
_symmetry.space_group_name_H-M   'P 1'
#
loop_
_entity.id
_entity.type
_entity.pdbx_description
1 polymer ?
#
loop_
_entity_poly.entity_id
_entity_poly.type
_entity_poly.pdbx_seq_one_letter_code
_entity_poly.pdbx_strand_id
1 'polypeptide(L)'
;ISGGFDAKILEAIPGLINLMQHILPVDGRDALKQFINKFRKKFEQKEVPLSLALDPEMGIGYDELEQAGEGDDFIAQFYGKQNKKADDLTEKLRKNFSKLIDPVGFSSKEIIRLDKLGIELSGKPVTIPNSFSMLMSAADGLIFADQTGGSTANALSGRFTMANDQVYNHCKNISNLEQSANPDILFFDVAYMVETNVDNINRRKLVYNNQLSILNFDTSDDPLTLDDVMLSVQGNEVILRSKKYNKRIVPRMASAYNYSRSDLSVFRLLCDLQHQNVQTNLSLFIENLFPELTYYPRVQYQNIVLSQQKWQIQKANITNFAVDDCRNYLNNLGLSRYFKAGLSDQTLCFDKNSSTDIDAFIQYMQKQNIVYIEEVFLPDYSAVIDDKCKPYMAQFILNIYHQEKVYDGFSKLDEVTSTVKQFFPPGKEWLYFEIYCHQQRSDSLLSGPIAHFLTEYQDKIKSWFFIRYNENGYHLRLRILLNNENDGQELTAAFSDYLEQEIDKGIVSDLQLRTYRRETQRYGNDLIEDVEKHFSKDSAYVLSLLEITPDTNSKYRYCADLIEVIQKEGLFKDKVFANIIRMMSDSFNNEHNLESSDFKKINQQYQIYQKADTEVLNHNGQIAFDEFAASFIGILKVCDTERRVQMFSDLFHMHVNRLFNKDQRTHEMIIYYFLLKDVQRRNAMR
;
A
#
# COMPACT_ATOMS: atom_id res chain seq x y z
N ILE A 1 -41.00 -5.10 -21.72
CA ILE A 1 -40.48 -4.48 -20.49
C ILE A 1 -39.97 -3.08 -20.82
N SER A 2 -40.50 -2.07 -20.15
CA SER A 2 -40.11 -0.66 -20.31
C SER A 2 -40.19 0.04 -18.96
N GLY A 3 -39.46 1.14 -18.80
CA GLY A 3 -39.53 1.96 -17.59
C GLY A 3 -38.19 2.57 -17.18
N GLY A 4 -38.19 3.19 -16.01
CA GLY A 4 -37.10 3.94 -15.40
C GLY A 4 -37.61 4.76 -14.21
N PHE A 5 -36.70 5.37 -13.45
CA PHE A 5 -37.04 6.29 -12.36
C PHE A 5 -36.57 7.71 -12.69
N ASP A 6 -37.17 8.69 -12.01
CA ASP A 6 -36.79 10.11 -12.15
C ASP A 6 -35.33 10.30 -11.71
N ALA A 7 -34.50 10.92 -12.57
CA ALA A 7 -33.10 11.19 -12.28
C ALA A 7 -32.90 12.01 -10.99
N LYS A 8 -33.91 12.79 -10.55
CA LYS A 8 -33.86 13.55 -9.29
C LYS A 8 -33.57 12.69 -8.07
N ILE A 9 -33.98 11.43 -8.04
CA ILE A 9 -33.71 10.56 -6.89
C ILE A 9 -32.20 10.27 -6.73
N LEU A 10 -31.41 10.47 -7.79
CA LEU A 10 -29.96 10.25 -7.81
C LEU A 10 -29.14 11.45 -7.31
N GLU A 11 -29.76 12.62 -7.09
CA GLU A 11 -29.04 13.86 -6.74
C GLU A 11 -28.22 13.76 -5.45
N ALA A 12 -28.62 12.88 -4.52
CA ALA A 12 -27.92 12.68 -3.25
C ALA A 12 -26.64 11.80 -3.38
N ILE A 13 -26.46 11.08 -4.49
CA ILE A 13 -25.39 10.09 -4.66
C ILE A 13 -23.97 10.71 -4.58
N PRO A 14 -23.66 11.84 -5.25
CA PRO A 14 -22.35 12.47 -5.13
C PRO A 14 -22.01 12.87 -3.69
N GLY A 15 -23.00 13.38 -2.94
CA GLY A 15 -22.83 13.73 -1.53
C GLY A 15 -22.54 12.51 -0.65
N LEU A 16 -23.20 11.38 -0.92
CA LEU A 16 -22.92 10.11 -0.26
C LEU A 16 -21.49 9.62 -0.57
N ILE A 17 -21.07 9.63 -1.84
CA ILE A 17 -19.72 9.20 -2.24
C ILE A 17 -18.66 10.02 -1.53
N ASN A 18 -18.81 11.36 -1.52
CA ASN A 18 -17.90 12.25 -0.81
C ASN A 18 -17.83 11.94 0.69
N LEU A 19 -18.97 11.66 1.34
CA LEU A 19 -18.98 11.24 2.74
C LEU A 19 -18.23 9.91 2.93
N MET A 20 -18.52 8.90 2.10
CA MET A 20 -17.91 7.57 2.19
C MET A 20 -16.39 7.60 1.99
N GLN A 21 -15.89 8.47 1.09
CA GLN A 21 -14.45 8.66 0.84
C GLN A 21 -13.65 9.15 2.06
N HIS A 22 -14.30 9.85 2.98
CA HIS A 22 -13.64 10.39 4.17
C HIS A 22 -13.75 9.47 5.37
N ILE A 23 -14.84 8.69 5.46
CA ILE A 23 -15.10 7.88 6.64
C ILE A 23 -14.56 6.46 6.49
N LEU A 24 -14.71 5.84 5.32
CA LEU A 24 -14.37 4.43 5.15
C LEU A 24 -12.86 4.29 4.96
N PRO A 25 -12.24 3.27 5.58
CA PRO A 25 -10.84 3.01 5.44
C PRO A 25 -10.55 2.49 4.04
N VAL A 26 -9.30 2.70 3.62
CA VAL A 26 -8.76 2.05 2.43
C VAL A 26 -8.31 0.66 2.84
N ASP A 27 -8.93 -0.37 2.28
CA ASP A 27 -8.51 -1.76 2.46
C ASP A 27 -7.13 -1.96 1.82
N GLY A 28 -6.07 -1.77 2.59
CA GLY A 28 -4.73 -2.17 2.20
C GLY A 28 -4.61 -3.69 2.36
N ARG A 29 -4.67 -4.43 1.24
CA ARG A 29 -4.49 -5.90 1.20
C ARG A 29 -3.19 -6.28 1.92
N ASP A 30 -3.27 -7.04 3.01
CA ASP A 30 -2.08 -7.43 3.78
C ASP A 30 -1.08 -8.26 2.97
N ALA A 31 -1.58 -9.14 2.10
CA ALA A 31 -0.78 -9.87 1.13
C ALA A 31 0.10 -8.94 0.26
N LEU A 32 -0.47 -7.84 -0.24
CA LEU A 32 0.25 -6.86 -1.05
C LEU A 32 1.31 -6.12 -0.24
N LYS A 33 1.02 -5.74 1.03
CA LYS A 33 2.00 -5.12 1.93
C LYS A 33 3.19 -6.06 2.18
N GLN A 34 2.91 -7.33 2.44
CA GLN A 34 3.95 -8.34 2.64
C GLN A 34 4.78 -8.56 1.37
N PHE A 35 4.12 -8.61 0.21
CA PHE A 35 4.76 -8.72 -1.09
C PHE A 35 5.71 -7.55 -1.35
N ILE A 36 5.27 -6.30 -1.15
CA ILE A 36 6.09 -5.09 -1.27
C ILE A 36 7.35 -5.19 -0.40
N ASN A 37 7.21 -5.62 0.85
CA ASN A 37 8.32 -5.76 1.77
C ASN A 37 9.31 -6.86 1.33
N LYS A 38 8.81 -8.05 0.95
CA LYS A 38 9.62 -9.15 0.41
C LYS A 38 10.32 -8.73 -0.89
N PHE A 39 9.64 -7.99 -1.76
CA PHE A 39 10.17 -7.51 -3.03
C PHE A 39 11.32 -6.54 -2.83
N ARG A 40 11.12 -5.51 -1.99
CA ARG A 40 12.19 -4.56 -1.64
C ARG A 40 13.40 -5.24 -1.03
N LYS A 41 13.20 -6.26 -0.20
CA LYS A 41 14.29 -7.04 0.39
C LYS A 41 15.12 -7.81 -0.64
N LYS A 42 14.47 -8.45 -1.62
CA LYS A 42 15.16 -9.34 -2.60
C LYS A 42 15.63 -8.59 -3.85
N PHE A 43 14.79 -7.69 -4.36
CA PHE A 43 14.95 -7.01 -5.63
C PHE A 43 15.22 -5.51 -5.50
N GLU A 44 15.12 -4.93 -4.30
CA GLU A 44 15.30 -3.49 -4.07
C GLU A 44 14.36 -2.67 -4.98
N GLN A 45 14.90 -1.74 -5.77
CA GLN A 45 14.15 -0.96 -6.75
C GLN A 45 14.22 -1.58 -8.17
N LYS A 46 14.74 -2.81 -8.31
CA LYS A 46 14.92 -3.44 -9.61
C LYS A 46 13.58 -3.79 -10.24
N GLU A 47 13.46 -3.48 -11.52
CA GLU A 47 12.41 -4.02 -12.37
C GLU A 47 12.77 -5.45 -12.81
N VAL A 48 11.86 -6.40 -12.57
CA VAL A 48 12.04 -7.82 -12.92
C VAL A 48 10.80 -8.35 -13.66
N PRO A 49 10.91 -9.43 -14.45
CA PRO A 49 9.74 -10.06 -15.04
C PRO A 49 8.73 -10.49 -13.97
N LEU A 50 7.43 -10.33 -14.23
CA LEU A 50 6.36 -10.73 -13.30
C LEU A 50 6.47 -12.21 -12.92
N SER A 51 6.77 -13.07 -13.89
CA SER A 51 7.01 -14.50 -13.68
C SER A 51 8.16 -14.76 -12.71
N LEU A 52 9.26 -14.02 -12.80
CA LEU A 52 10.40 -14.14 -11.88
C LEU A 52 10.05 -13.64 -10.48
N ALA A 53 9.27 -12.57 -10.35
CA ALA A 53 8.87 -12.06 -9.03
C ALA A 53 8.00 -13.06 -8.27
N LEU A 54 7.09 -13.72 -8.99
CA LEU A 54 6.12 -14.67 -8.44
C LEU A 54 6.63 -16.10 -8.31
N ASP A 55 7.80 -16.41 -8.84
CA ASP A 55 8.41 -17.72 -8.68
C ASP A 55 8.72 -18.00 -7.19
N PRO A 56 8.34 -19.15 -6.62
CA PRO A 56 8.58 -19.44 -5.20
C PRO A 56 10.06 -19.62 -4.85
N GLU A 57 10.91 -20.05 -5.79
CA GLU A 57 12.32 -20.36 -5.55
C GLU A 57 13.20 -19.18 -5.96
N MET A 58 13.07 -18.76 -7.22
CA MET A 58 13.83 -17.65 -7.80
C MET A 58 13.29 -16.29 -7.36
N GLY A 59 12.00 -16.20 -7.04
CA GLY A 59 11.27 -14.99 -6.69
C GLY A 59 10.94 -14.86 -5.21
N ILE A 60 9.76 -14.35 -4.90
CA ILE A 60 9.27 -14.16 -3.53
C ILE A 60 7.87 -14.76 -3.30
N GLY A 61 7.24 -15.31 -4.35
CA GLY A 61 5.86 -15.75 -4.33
C GLY A 61 4.84 -14.65 -4.03
N TYR A 62 3.57 -15.02 -3.86
CA TYR A 62 2.50 -14.12 -3.42
C TYR A 62 1.51 -14.84 -2.50
N ASP A 63 1.29 -14.26 -1.30
CA ASP A 63 0.31 -14.72 -0.30
C ASP A 63 0.49 -16.19 0.12
N GLU A 64 1.70 -16.74 -0.07
CA GLU A 64 2.06 -18.15 0.24
C GLU A 64 1.16 -19.17 -0.48
N LEU A 65 0.51 -18.76 -1.57
CA LEU A 65 -0.41 -19.59 -2.34
C LEU A 65 0.30 -20.77 -3.01
N GLU A 66 1.63 -20.72 -3.15
CA GLU A 66 2.42 -21.82 -3.69
C GLU A 66 2.41 -23.04 -2.76
N GLN A 67 2.15 -22.85 -1.47
CA GLN A 67 2.07 -23.95 -0.49
C GLN A 67 0.72 -24.67 -0.50
N ALA A 68 -0.32 -24.07 -1.11
CA ALA A 68 -1.66 -24.67 -1.17
C ALA A 68 -1.70 -25.98 -1.97
N GLY A 69 -0.70 -26.24 -2.81
CA GLY A 69 -0.59 -27.46 -3.62
C GLY A 69 0.17 -28.64 -2.98
N GLU A 70 0.98 -28.42 -1.94
CA GLU A 70 1.97 -29.43 -1.47
C GLU A 70 1.93 -29.78 0.04
N GLY A 71 0.95 -29.31 0.80
CA GLY A 71 0.85 -29.62 2.25
C GLY A 71 -0.42 -30.39 2.63
N ASP A 72 -0.27 -31.44 3.45
CA ASP A 72 -1.38 -32.10 4.16
C ASP A 72 -2.37 -31.05 4.69
N ASP A 73 -3.61 -31.11 4.19
CA ASP A 73 -4.77 -30.26 4.53
C ASP A 73 -4.99 -30.13 6.06
N PHE A 74 -4.41 -31.06 6.83
CA PHE A 74 -4.37 -31.09 8.27
C PHE A 74 -3.48 -30.00 8.91
N ILE A 75 -2.27 -29.73 8.38
CA ILE A 75 -1.36 -28.74 8.99
C ILE A 75 -1.79 -27.30 8.66
N ALA A 76 -2.35 -27.07 7.46
CA ALA A 76 -2.92 -25.79 7.06
C ALA A 76 -4.01 -25.28 8.04
N GLN A 77 -4.78 -26.20 8.64
CA GLN A 77 -5.78 -25.88 9.68
C GLN A 77 -5.19 -25.29 10.97
N PHE A 78 -3.89 -25.46 11.22
CA PHE A 78 -3.19 -24.92 12.40
C PHE A 78 -2.44 -23.62 12.09
N TYR A 79 -2.05 -23.36 10.84
CA TYR A 79 -1.40 -22.10 10.45
C TYR A 79 -2.39 -20.91 10.41
N GLY A 80 -3.65 -21.14 10.02
CA GLY A 80 -4.71 -20.12 9.94
C GLY A 80 -5.26 -19.62 11.29
N LYS A 81 -4.77 -20.14 12.43
CA LYS A 81 -5.13 -19.68 13.79
C LYS A 81 -4.23 -18.57 14.33
N GLN A 82 -3.41 -17.91 13.50
CA GLN A 82 -2.87 -16.62 13.89
C GLN A 82 -4.03 -15.63 14.00
N ASN A 83 -4.20 -15.07 15.20
CA ASN A 83 -5.20 -14.07 15.56
C ASN A 83 -5.48 -13.15 14.36
N LYS A 84 -6.68 -13.26 13.77
CA LYS A 84 -7.29 -12.13 13.07
C LYS A 84 -7.38 -11.01 14.10
N LYS A 85 -6.33 -10.22 14.24
CA LYS A 85 -6.44 -8.91 14.87
C LYS A 85 -7.60 -8.25 14.14
N ALA A 86 -8.63 -7.84 14.88
CA ALA A 86 -9.64 -6.96 14.31
C ALA A 86 -8.89 -5.87 13.55
N ASP A 87 -9.22 -5.70 12.28
CA ASP A 87 -8.52 -4.77 11.42
C ASP A 87 -8.51 -3.41 12.13
N ASP A 88 -7.32 -2.89 12.43
CA ASP A 88 -7.11 -1.65 13.21
C ASP A 88 -7.93 -0.49 12.62
N LEU A 89 -8.16 -0.54 11.30
CA LEU A 89 -9.02 0.35 10.54
C LEU A 89 -10.51 0.22 10.90
N THR A 90 -11.03 -1.00 10.98
CA THR A 90 -12.43 -1.26 11.38
C THR A 90 -12.67 -0.89 12.84
N GLU A 91 -11.68 -1.10 13.72
CA GLU A 91 -11.78 -0.64 15.12
C GLU A 91 -11.78 0.89 15.24
N LYS A 92 -10.95 1.60 14.47
CA LYS A 92 -10.94 3.07 14.41
C LYS A 92 -12.29 3.61 13.93
N LEU A 93 -12.81 3.04 12.86
CA LEU A 93 -14.16 3.32 12.37
C LEU A 93 -15.22 3.12 13.45
N ARG A 94 -15.22 1.94 14.09
CA ARG A 94 -16.15 1.60 15.17
C ARG A 94 -16.10 2.62 16.31
N LYS A 95 -14.89 3.00 16.75
CA LYS A 95 -14.69 4.02 17.80
C LYS A 95 -15.24 5.38 17.43
N ASN A 96 -15.14 5.78 16.16
CA ASN A 96 -15.70 7.04 15.68
C ASN A 96 -17.24 7.00 15.65
N PHE A 97 -17.81 5.91 15.13
CA PHE A 97 -19.26 5.73 15.11
C PHE A 97 -19.87 5.60 16.50
N SER A 98 -19.19 4.95 17.46
CA SER A 98 -19.67 4.83 18.84
C SER A 98 -19.73 6.15 19.61
N LYS A 99 -19.09 7.22 19.13
CA LYS A 99 -19.23 8.57 19.70
C LYS A 99 -20.51 9.26 19.25
N LEU A 100 -21.02 8.88 18.08
CA LEU A 100 -22.14 9.54 17.41
C LEU A 100 -23.44 8.76 17.56
N ILE A 101 -23.34 7.46 17.86
CA ILE A 101 -24.44 6.51 17.85
C ILE A 101 -24.30 5.61 19.09
N ASP A 102 -25.39 5.38 19.82
CA ASP A 102 -25.46 4.41 20.92
C ASP A 102 -26.06 3.08 20.46
N PRO A 103 -25.25 2.01 20.28
CA PRO A 103 -25.75 0.71 19.82
C PRO A 103 -26.67 0.00 20.81
N VAL A 104 -26.65 0.36 22.10
CA VAL A 104 -27.45 -0.29 23.15
C VAL A 104 -28.88 0.28 23.17
N GLY A 105 -29.07 1.51 22.69
CA GLY A 105 -30.35 2.22 22.68
C GLY A 105 -31.21 2.02 21.43
N PHE A 106 -30.79 1.22 20.44
CA PHE A 106 -31.49 1.13 19.16
C PHE A 106 -32.95 0.68 19.29
N SER A 107 -33.85 1.44 18.67
CA SER A 107 -35.28 1.15 18.64
C SER A 107 -35.85 1.07 17.21
N SER A 108 -36.98 0.36 17.06
CA SER A 108 -37.66 0.15 15.77
C SER A 108 -38.18 1.42 15.09
N LYS A 109 -38.20 2.56 15.79
CA LYS A 109 -38.69 3.85 15.29
C LYS A 109 -37.58 4.79 14.81
N GLU A 110 -36.32 4.44 15.03
CA GLU A 110 -35.20 5.32 14.72
C GLU A 110 -34.61 5.03 13.34
N ILE A 111 -34.28 6.11 12.63
CA ILE A 111 -33.51 6.09 11.39
C ILE A 111 -32.21 6.84 11.65
N ILE A 112 -31.08 6.15 11.46
CA ILE A 112 -29.76 6.75 11.55
C ILE A 112 -29.53 7.54 10.26
N ARG A 113 -29.57 8.86 10.38
CA ARG A 113 -29.39 9.80 9.26
C ARG A 113 -27.95 10.30 9.20
N LEU A 114 -27.14 9.68 8.34
CA LEU A 114 -25.72 10.02 8.19
C LEU A 114 -25.49 11.48 7.84
N ASP A 115 -26.39 12.08 7.05
CA ASP A 115 -26.38 13.51 6.69
C ASP A 115 -26.57 14.45 7.89
N LYS A 116 -27.00 13.93 9.04
CA LYS A 116 -27.31 14.71 10.25
C LYS A 116 -26.42 14.38 11.45
N LEU A 117 -25.56 13.38 11.36
CA LEU A 117 -24.72 12.92 12.48
C LEU A 117 -23.55 13.87 12.82
N GLY A 118 -23.38 14.98 12.08
CA GLY A 118 -22.29 15.93 12.33
C GLY A 118 -20.90 15.31 12.17
N ILE A 119 -20.75 14.36 11.22
CA ILE A 119 -19.49 13.64 10.99
C ILE A 119 -18.43 14.65 10.50
N GLU A 120 -17.38 14.85 11.28
CA GLU A 120 -16.25 15.70 10.90
C GLU A 120 -15.44 15.03 9.79
N LEU A 121 -15.43 15.65 8.61
CA LEU A 121 -14.56 15.25 7.50
C LEU A 121 -13.17 15.84 7.76
N SER A 122 -12.18 14.99 8.05
CA SER A 122 -10.80 15.40 8.27
C SER A 122 -9.86 14.70 7.27
N GLY A 123 -8.82 15.41 6.84
CA GLY A 123 -7.87 14.90 5.84
C GLY A 123 -8.31 15.14 4.39
N LYS A 124 -7.45 14.75 3.44
CA LYS A 124 -7.81 14.68 2.02
C LYS A 124 -8.56 13.37 1.75
N PRO A 125 -9.65 13.39 0.96
CA PRO A 125 -10.32 12.15 0.58
C PRO A 125 -9.36 11.24 -0.18
N VAL A 126 -9.55 9.94 -0.01
CA VAL A 126 -8.82 8.95 -0.79
C VAL A 126 -9.37 8.96 -2.21
N THR A 127 -8.47 8.86 -3.18
CA THR A 127 -8.83 8.80 -4.59
C THR A 127 -9.71 7.57 -4.88
N ILE A 128 -10.81 7.78 -5.62
CA ILE A 128 -11.66 6.70 -6.13
C ILE A 128 -11.25 6.30 -7.55
N PRO A 129 -11.60 5.09 -8.01
CA PRO A 129 -11.38 4.72 -9.41
C PRO A 129 -12.26 5.55 -10.35
N ASN A 130 -11.77 5.75 -11.58
CA ASN A 130 -12.46 6.50 -12.64
C ASN A 130 -13.88 6.01 -12.92
N SER A 131 -14.18 4.74 -12.69
CA SER A 131 -15.53 4.22 -12.74
C SER A 131 -15.77 3.12 -11.70
N PHE A 132 -17.01 3.00 -11.26
CA PHE A 132 -17.49 1.93 -10.38
C PHE A 132 -19.02 1.81 -10.47
N SER A 133 -19.61 0.84 -9.78
CA SER A 133 -21.06 0.61 -9.83
C SER A 133 -21.72 0.76 -8.46
N MET A 134 -22.99 1.14 -8.48
CA MET A 134 -23.93 0.99 -7.38
C MET A 134 -25.00 -0.01 -7.80
N LEU A 135 -25.10 -1.12 -7.09
CA LEU A 135 -26.21 -2.06 -7.22
C LEU A 135 -27.33 -1.58 -6.31
N MET A 136 -28.49 -1.29 -6.88
CA MET A 136 -29.58 -0.66 -6.14
C MET A 136 -30.97 -1.09 -6.59
N SER A 137 -31.94 -0.94 -5.71
CA SER A 137 -33.36 -0.92 -6.05
C SER A 137 -33.98 0.43 -5.68
N ALA A 138 -35.13 0.76 -6.25
CA ALA A 138 -35.83 2.01 -5.98
C ALA A 138 -37.28 1.74 -5.64
N ALA A 139 -37.76 2.34 -4.55
CA ALA A 139 -39.17 2.30 -4.15
C ALA A 139 -39.58 3.62 -3.51
N ASP A 140 -40.68 4.20 -4.00
CA ASP A 140 -41.37 5.35 -3.42
C ASP A 140 -40.44 6.55 -3.08
N GLY A 141 -39.52 6.86 -4.00
CA GLY A 141 -38.56 7.96 -3.88
C GLY A 141 -37.29 7.64 -3.08
N LEU A 142 -37.21 6.44 -2.50
CA LEU A 142 -36.02 5.93 -1.83
C LEU A 142 -35.17 5.06 -2.76
N ILE A 143 -33.86 5.13 -2.58
CA ILE A 143 -32.89 4.21 -3.18
C ILE A 143 -32.43 3.25 -2.09
N PHE A 144 -32.42 1.96 -2.36
CA PHE A 144 -31.84 0.94 -1.50
C PHE A 144 -30.54 0.47 -2.15
N ALA A 145 -29.41 0.87 -1.58
CA ALA A 145 -28.09 0.53 -2.11
C ALA A 145 -27.63 -0.80 -1.49
N ASP A 146 -27.57 -1.85 -2.30
CA ASP A 146 -27.10 -3.17 -1.86
C ASP A 146 -25.57 -3.19 -1.79
N GLN A 147 -24.91 -2.56 -2.77
CA GLN A 147 -23.46 -2.44 -2.83
C GLN A 147 -23.07 -1.20 -3.63
N THR A 148 -22.05 -0.48 -3.18
CA THR A 148 -21.43 0.64 -3.89
C THR A 148 -19.91 0.47 -3.92
N GLY A 149 -19.33 0.55 -5.11
CA GLY A 149 -17.88 0.45 -5.31
C GLY A 149 -17.50 -0.46 -6.49
N GLY A 150 -16.26 -0.92 -6.46
CA GLY A 150 -15.59 -1.65 -7.53
C GLY A 150 -14.40 -0.88 -8.09
N SER A 151 -13.44 -1.60 -8.68
CA SER A 151 -12.27 -1.01 -9.36
C SER A 151 -12.61 -0.49 -10.77
N THR A 152 -13.73 -0.94 -11.33
CA THR A 152 -14.34 -0.50 -12.59
C THR A 152 -15.83 -0.81 -12.58
N ALA A 153 -16.65 0.01 -13.24
CA ALA A 153 -18.08 -0.27 -13.43
C ALA A 153 -18.33 -1.50 -14.34
N ASN A 154 -17.33 -1.88 -15.14
CA ASN A 154 -17.39 -3.07 -15.98
C ASN A 154 -17.34 -4.37 -15.17
N ALA A 155 -17.00 -4.35 -13.89
CA ALA A 155 -17.00 -5.54 -13.04
C ALA A 155 -18.39 -6.19 -12.97
N LEU A 156 -19.44 -5.40 -12.73
CA LEU A 156 -20.82 -5.91 -12.71
C LEU A 156 -21.46 -5.97 -14.10
N SER A 157 -21.10 -5.04 -14.99
CA SER A 157 -21.74 -4.90 -16.30
C SER A 157 -21.20 -5.87 -17.36
N GLY A 158 -19.96 -6.33 -17.21
CA GLY A 158 -19.21 -7.03 -18.27
C GLY A 158 -19.87 -8.33 -18.74
N ARG A 159 -20.47 -9.12 -17.86
CA ARG A 159 -21.13 -10.39 -18.25
C ARG A 159 -22.33 -10.18 -19.20
N PHE A 160 -22.98 -9.02 -19.13
CA PHE A 160 -24.17 -8.71 -19.92
C PHE A 160 -23.84 -8.23 -21.35
N THR A 161 -22.56 -8.02 -21.65
CA THR A 161 -22.09 -7.66 -23.01
C THR A 161 -22.39 -8.76 -24.04
N MET A 162 -22.53 -10.01 -23.59
CA MET A 162 -22.93 -11.14 -24.43
C MET A 162 -24.42 -11.11 -24.80
N ALA A 163 -25.25 -10.44 -23.98
CA ALA A 163 -26.70 -10.45 -24.13
C ALA A 163 -27.23 -9.33 -25.06
N ASN A 164 -26.51 -8.20 -25.16
CA ASN A 164 -26.97 -7.04 -25.94
C ASN A 164 -25.81 -6.13 -26.38
N ASP A 165 -25.80 -5.71 -27.64
CA ASP A 165 -24.75 -4.83 -28.19
C ASP A 165 -24.78 -3.40 -27.64
N GLN A 166 -25.94 -2.89 -27.20
CA GLN A 166 -26.01 -1.61 -26.50
C GLN A 166 -25.27 -1.67 -25.15
N VAL A 167 -25.37 -2.80 -24.44
CA VAL A 167 -24.62 -3.03 -23.20
C VAL A 167 -23.13 -3.16 -23.50
N TYR A 168 -22.76 -3.88 -24.57
CA TYR A 168 -21.37 -3.95 -25.02
C TYR A 168 -20.78 -2.56 -25.31
N ASN A 169 -21.48 -1.74 -26.08
CA ASN A 169 -21.06 -0.37 -26.40
C ASN A 169 -20.97 0.50 -25.15
N HIS A 170 -21.89 0.36 -24.19
CA HIS A 170 -21.82 1.04 -22.90
C HIS A 170 -20.56 0.67 -22.11
N CYS A 171 -20.27 -0.63 -21.98
CA CYS A 171 -19.05 -1.10 -21.30
C CYS A 171 -17.77 -0.62 -22.00
N LYS A 172 -17.77 -0.56 -23.33
CA LYS A 172 -16.65 -0.02 -24.13
C LYS A 172 -16.48 1.49 -23.96
N ASN A 173 -17.57 2.23 -23.80
CA ASN A 173 -17.51 3.65 -23.46
C ASN A 173 -16.91 3.89 -22.07
N ILE A 174 -17.23 3.03 -21.10
CA ILE A 174 -16.62 3.08 -19.76
C ILE A 174 -15.11 2.84 -19.82
N SER A 175 -14.64 1.79 -20.50
CA SER A 175 -13.20 1.53 -20.62
C SER A 175 -12.47 2.65 -21.37
N ASN A 176 -13.07 3.20 -22.43
CA ASN A 176 -12.54 4.36 -23.15
C ASN A 176 -12.44 5.61 -22.26
N LEU A 177 -13.41 5.82 -21.36
CA LEU A 177 -13.40 6.93 -20.41
C LEU A 177 -12.27 6.77 -19.40
N GLU A 178 -12.11 5.57 -18.82
CA GLU A 178 -11.00 5.25 -17.91
C GLU A 178 -9.64 5.52 -18.58
N GLN A 179 -9.49 5.06 -19.82
CA GLN A 179 -8.28 5.24 -20.63
C GLN A 179 -8.02 6.71 -20.99
N SER A 180 -9.05 7.48 -21.31
CA SER A 180 -8.93 8.90 -21.67
C SER A 180 -8.55 9.77 -20.48
N ALA A 181 -9.02 9.42 -19.28
CA ALA A 181 -8.65 10.10 -18.04
C ALA A 181 -7.19 9.83 -17.64
N ASN A 182 -6.57 8.74 -18.12
CA ASN A 182 -5.21 8.33 -17.78
C ASN A 182 -4.40 7.97 -19.06
N PRO A 183 -3.99 8.96 -19.88
CA PRO A 183 -3.37 8.72 -21.19
C PRO A 183 -1.99 8.01 -21.12
N ASP A 184 -1.31 8.11 -19.98
CA ASP A 184 0.01 7.51 -19.73
C ASP A 184 -0.08 6.03 -19.28
N ILE A 185 -1.29 5.52 -19.09
CA ILE A 185 -1.58 4.17 -18.59
C ILE A 185 -2.14 3.31 -19.72
N LEU A 186 -1.93 2.01 -19.64
CA LEU A 186 -2.66 1.02 -20.42
C LEU A 186 -3.51 0.15 -19.49
N PHE A 187 -4.83 0.29 -19.55
CA PHE A 187 -5.72 -0.63 -18.85
C PHE A 187 -5.87 -1.92 -19.64
N PHE A 188 -5.82 -3.07 -18.95
CA PHE A 188 -6.01 -4.37 -19.59
C PHE A 188 -6.91 -5.28 -18.77
N ASP A 189 -7.67 -6.13 -19.45
CA ASP A 189 -8.54 -7.12 -18.80
C ASP A 189 -7.73 -8.34 -18.35
N VAL A 190 -8.01 -8.85 -17.15
CA VAL A 190 -7.46 -10.12 -16.66
C VAL A 190 -8.44 -11.22 -17.04
N ALA A 191 -8.15 -11.92 -18.13
CA ALA A 191 -8.97 -13.02 -18.63
C ALA A 191 -8.51 -14.32 -17.98
N TYR A 192 -9.29 -14.84 -17.05
CA TYR A 192 -8.97 -16.05 -16.27
C TYR A 192 -10.05 -17.10 -16.46
N MET A 193 -9.71 -18.37 -16.65
CA MET A 193 -10.69 -19.47 -16.75
C MET A 193 -10.14 -20.74 -16.08
N VAL A 194 -10.81 -21.23 -15.03
CA VAL A 194 -10.40 -22.45 -14.32
C VAL A 194 -11.58 -23.35 -13.93
N GLU A 195 -12.67 -22.79 -13.41
CA GLU A 195 -13.79 -23.60 -12.88
C GLU A 195 -14.95 -23.72 -13.86
N THR A 196 -15.11 -24.88 -14.51
CA THR A 196 -16.13 -25.13 -15.55
C THR A 196 -17.58 -24.78 -15.14
N ASN A 197 -17.92 -24.89 -13.84
CA ASN A 197 -19.28 -24.63 -13.34
C ASN A 197 -19.54 -23.17 -12.92
N VAL A 198 -18.51 -22.41 -12.57
CA VAL A 198 -18.63 -21.02 -12.06
C VAL A 198 -18.32 -20.00 -13.16
N ASP A 199 -17.63 -20.43 -14.20
CA ASP A 199 -17.15 -19.57 -15.28
C ASP A 199 -18.28 -18.93 -16.12
N ASN A 200 -19.54 -19.36 -15.96
CA ASN A 200 -20.69 -18.66 -16.54
C ASN A 200 -20.78 -17.19 -16.11
N ILE A 201 -20.31 -16.85 -14.90
CA ILE A 201 -20.28 -15.47 -14.40
C ILE A 201 -19.17 -14.64 -15.09
N ASN A 202 -18.17 -15.31 -15.64
CA ASN A 202 -16.93 -14.70 -16.13
C ASN A 202 -16.94 -14.42 -17.65
N ARG A 203 -17.89 -15.04 -18.39
CA ARG A 203 -18.06 -14.86 -19.84
C ARG A 203 -18.44 -13.43 -20.19
N ARG A 204 -17.64 -12.78 -21.04
CA ARG A 204 -17.84 -11.40 -21.49
C ARG A 204 -17.18 -11.16 -22.85
N LYS A 205 -17.67 -10.17 -23.59
CA LYS A 205 -16.96 -9.63 -24.77
C LYS A 205 -15.78 -8.78 -24.32
N LEU A 206 -14.80 -8.63 -25.21
CA LEU A 206 -13.59 -7.82 -24.99
C LEU A 206 -13.93 -6.33 -24.99
N VAL A 207 -13.90 -5.70 -23.81
CA VAL A 207 -14.23 -4.28 -23.59
C VAL A 207 -13.00 -3.40 -23.41
N TYR A 208 -11.87 -3.95 -22.98
CA TYR A 208 -10.57 -3.28 -22.96
C TYR A 208 -9.77 -3.64 -24.21
N ASN A 209 -8.88 -2.77 -24.68
CA ASN A 209 -8.13 -3.01 -25.93
C ASN A 209 -7.12 -4.17 -25.81
N ASN A 210 -6.60 -4.40 -24.61
CA ASN A 210 -5.65 -5.46 -24.33
C ASN A 210 -6.20 -6.34 -23.21
N GLN A 211 -5.80 -7.61 -23.22
CA GLN A 211 -6.06 -8.55 -22.14
C GLN A 211 -4.84 -9.43 -21.90
N LEU A 212 -4.68 -9.89 -20.67
CA LEU A 212 -3.72 -10.92 -20.30
C LEU A 212 -4.50 -12.20 -20.00
N SER A 213 -4.35 -13.19 -20.87
CA SER A 213 -5.05 -14.47 -20.76
C SER A 213 -4.27 -15.44 -19.85
N ILE A 214 -4.95 -15.94 -18.82
CA ILE A 214 -4.43 -16.88 -17.82
C ILE A 214 -5.30 -18.12 -17.86
N LEU A 215 -4.70 -19.27 -18.20
CA LEU A 215 -5.40 -20.55 -18.38
C LEU A 215 -6.55 -20.48 -19.42
N ASN A 216 -6.44 -19.54 -20.36
CA ASN A 216 -7.34 -19.37 -21.49
C ASN A 216 -6.55 -19.00 -22.75
N PHE A 217 -7.17 -19.12 -23.92
CA PHE A 217 -6.59 -18.70 -25.20
C PHE A 217 -7.06 -17.31 -25.59
N ASP A 218 -6.13 -16.48 -26.05
CA ASP A 218 -6.39 -15.12 -26.50
C ASP A 218 -6.62 -15.08 -28.01
N THR A 219 -7.75 -14.53 -28.45
CA THR A 219 -8.07 -14.33 -29.87
C THR A 219 -8.08 -12.86 -30.28
N SER A 220 -7.60 -11.96 -29.42
CA SER A 220 -7.47 -10.54 -29.75
C SER A 220 -6.30 -10.30 -30.71
N ASP A 221 -6.36 -9.19 -31.46
CA ASP A 221 -5.29 -8.82 -32.40
C ASP A 221 -3.99 -8.44 -31.69
N ASP A 222 -4.07 -8.04 -30.40
CA ASP A 222 -2.98 -7.42 -29.66
C ASP A 222 -2.89 -7.92 -28.20
N PRO A 223 -2.65 -9.22 -27.98
CA PRO A 223 -2.66 -9.80 -26.64
C PRO A 223 -1.43 -9.36 -25.81
N LEU A 224 -1.63 -9.17 -24.50
CA LEU A 224 -0.53 -9.06 -23.56
C LEU A 224 -0.09 -10.46 -23.14
N THR A 225 1.22 -10.71 -23.15
CA THR A 225 1.80 -11.97 -22.68
C THR A 225 2.43 -11.79 -21.31
N LEU A 226 2.54 -12.87 -20.53
CA LEU A 226 3.15 -12.80 -19.20
C LEU A 226 4.62 -12.34 -19.28
N ASP A 227 5.33 -12.75 -20.33
CA ASP A 227 6.70 -12.33 -20.58
C ASP A 227 6.82 -10.83 -20.82
N ASP A 228 5.79 -10.17 -21.34
CA ASP A 228 5.77 -8.73 -21.58
C ASP A 228 5.65 -7.92 -20.27
N VAL A 229 5.11 -8.53 -19.21
CA VAL A 229 4.83 -7.84 -17.95
C VAL A 229 6.06 -7.82 -17.05
N MET A 230 6.53 -6.61 -16.80
CA MET A 230 7.58 -6.30 -15.84
C MET A 230 6.97 -5.74 -14.56
N LEU A 231 7.59 -6.03 -13.42
CA LEU A 231 7.17 -5.59 -12.11
C LEU A 231 8.33 -4.86 -11.42
N SER A 232 8.02 -3.72 -10.83
CA SER A 232 8.90 -2.97 -9.94
C SER A 232 8.13 -2.47 -8.73
N VAL A 233 8.85 -2.06 -7.68
CA VAL A 233 8.25 -1.44 -6.50
C VAL A 233 8.91 -0.07 -6.29
N GLN A 234 8.12 1.00 -6.41
CA GLN A 234 8.55 2.38 -6.18
C GLN A 234 7.76 2.96 -5.01
N GLY A 235 8.44 3.41 -3.97
CA GLY A 235 7.75 3.69 -2.71
C GLY A 235 6.90 2.49 -2.31
N ASN A 236 5.71 2.70 -1.77
CA ASN A 236 4.80 1.61 -1.37
C ASN A 236 3.89 1.15 -2.53
N GLU A 237 4.28 1.40 -3.77
CA GLU A 237 3.47 1.07 -4.95
C GLU A 237 4.14 -0.02 -5.79
N VAL A 238 3.39 -1.08 -6.09
CA VAL A 238 3.77 -2.04 -7.14
C VAL A 238 3.39 -1.46 -8.49
N ILE A 239 4.37 -1.35 -9.38
CA ILE A 239 4.20 -0.83 -10.73
C ILE A 239 4.42 -1.96 -11.73
N LEU A 240 3.42 -2.18 -12.57
CA LEU A 240 3.55 -3.05 -13.74
C LEU A 240 3.85 -2.23 -14.99
N ARG A 241 4.76 -2.71 -15.83
CA ARG A 241 5.10 -2.11 -17.11
C ARG A 241 5.08 -3.16 -18.21
N SER A 242 4.57 -2.80 -19.38
CA SER A 242 4.73 -3.60 -20.59
C SER A 242 6.08 -3.30 -21.24
N LYS A 243 6.88 -4.31 -21.58
CA LYS A 243 8.11 -4.13 -22.37
C LYS A 243 7.79 -3.61 -23.77
N LYS A 244 6.74 -4.13 -24.39
CA LYS A 244 6.31 -3.83 -25.76
C LYS A 244 5.86 -2.38 -25.91
N TYR A 245 5.01 -1.87 -25.01
CA TYR A 245 4.50 -0.50 -25.09
C TYR A 245 5.36 0.51 -24.33
N ASN A 246 6.24 0.03 -23.44
CA ASN A 246 7.00 0.84 -22.50
C ASN A 246 6.10 1.81 -21.70
N LYS A 247 4.91 1.33 -21.32
CA LYS A 247 3.92 2.06 -20.53
C LYS A 247 3.59 1.32 -19.25
N ARG A 248 3.19 2.07 -18.22
CA ARG A 248 2.57 1.50 -17.03
C ARG A 248 1.26 0.81 -17.44
N ILE A 249 1.08 -0.41 -16.98
CA ILE A 249 -0.14 -1.19 -17.23
C ILE A 249 -0.91 -1.38 -15.92
N VAL A 250 -2.23 -1.29 -15.97
CA VAL A 250 -3.10 -1.44 -14.79
C VAL A 250 -4.15 -2.52 -15.07
N PRO A 251 -4.19 -3.60 -14.25
CA PRO A 251 -5.15 -4.66 -14.45
C PRO A 251 -6.58 -4.20 -14.13
N ARG A 252 -7.54 -4.75 -14.85
CA ARG A 252 -8.99 -4.66 -14.60
C ARG A 252 -9.61 -6.02 -14.74
N MET A 253 -10.70 -6.25 -14.02
CA MET A 253 -11.52 -7.44 -14.20
C MET A 253 -12.94 -7.01 -14.53
N ALA A 254 -13.35 -7.17 -15.79
CA ALA A 254 -14.71 -6.87 -16.23
C ALA A 254 -15.71 -7.99 -15.84
N SER A 255 -15.58 -8.52 -14.64
CA SER A 255 -16.37 -9.65 -14.12
C SER A 255 -16.53 -9.55 -12.61
N ALA A 256 -17.70 -9.96 -12.12
CA ALA A 256 -18.03 -10.02 -10.70
C ALA A 256 -17.52 -11.32 -10.04
N TYR A 257 -16.64 -12.06 -10.71
CA TYR A 257 -16.05 -13.27 -10.17
C TYR A 257 -15.29 -12.97 -8.89
N ASN A 258 -15.61 -13.72 -7.82
CA ASN A 258 -14.86 -13.62 -6.58
C ASN A 258 -13.47 -14.26 -6.77
N TYR A 259 -12.48 -13.43 -7.05
CA TYR A 259 -11.13 -13.85 -7.34
C TYR A 259 -10.39 -14.44 -6.12
N SER A 260 -10.95 -14.36 -4.90
CA SER A 260 -10.40 -15.02 -3.71
C SER A 260 -10.55 -16.53 -3.68
N ARG A 261 -11.27 -17.09 -4.66
CA ARG A 261 -11.46 -18.53 -4.81
C ARG A 261 -10.32 -19.20 -5.57
N SER A 262 -9.41 -18.42 -6.15
CA SER A 262 -8.29 -18.91 -6.92
C SER A 262 -7.01 -18.87 -6.10
N ASP A 263 -6.30 -20.00 -6.07
CA ASP A 263 -4.97 -20.12 -5.46
C ASP A 263 -3.84 -19.76 -6.43
N LEU A 264 -4.15 -19.35 -7.67
CA LEU A 264 -3.13 -18.92 -8.62
C LEU A 264 -2.57 -17.54 -8.26
N SER A 265 -1.31 -17.50 -7.79
CA SER A 265 -0.60 -16.29 -7.31
C SER A 265 -0.61 -15.13 -8.30
N VAL A 266 -0.34 -15.38 -9.59
CA VAL A 266 -0.37 -14.35 -10.65
C VAL A 266 -1.74 -13.72 -10.81
N PHE A 267 -2.80 -14.53 -10.81
CA PHE A 267 -4.16 -14.02 -10.94
C PHE A 267 -4.56 -13.23 -9.68
N ARG A 268 -4.23 -13.73 -8.49
CA ARG A 268 -4.52 -13.07 -7.21
C ARG A 268 -3.83 -11.71 -7.09
N LEU A 269 -2.53 -11.64 -7.39
CA LEU A 269 -1.78 -10.39 -7.38
C LEU A 269 -2.39 -9.37 -8.36
N LEU A 270 -2.66 -9.77 -9.61
CA LEU A 270 -3.24 -8.85 -10.60
C LEU A 270 -4.63 -8.32 -10.19
N CYS A 271 -5.45 -9.15 -9.55
CA CYS A 271 -6.74 -8.70 -9.01
C CYS A 271 -6.58 -7.79 -7.79
N ASP A 272 -5.61 -8.04 -6.91
CA ASP A 272 -5.34 -7.16 -5.76
C ASP A 272 -4.78 -5.80 -6.19
N LEU A 273 -3.96 -5.75 -7.25
CA LEU A 273 -3.42 -4.49 -7.79
C LEU A 273 -4.49 -3.54 -8.33
N GLN A 274 -5.68 -4.03 -8.67
CA GLN A 274 -6.81 -3.18 -9.10
C GLN A 274 -7.31 -2.26 -7.99
N HIS A 275 -7.02 -2.63 -6.73
CA HIS A 275 -7.43 -1.93 -5.51
C HIS A 275 -6.30 -1.09 -4.90
N GLN A 276 -5.09 -1.14 -5.45
CA GLN A 276 -3.94 -0.41 -4.92
C GLN A 276 -4.14 1.10 -5.06
N ASN A 277 -3.90 1.84 -3.97
CA ASN A 277 -3.96 3.31 -3.90
C ASN A 277 -5.32 3.94 -4.28
N VAL A 278 -6.40 3.16 -4.32
CA VAL A 278 -7.74 3.66 -4.63
C VAL A 278 -8.78 3.09 -3.68
N GLN A 279 -9.80 3.87 -3.36
CA GLN A 279 -10.92 3.43 -2.54
C GLN A 279 -11.97 2.74 -3.40
N THR A 280 -11.96 1.41 -3.40
CA THR A 280 -12.89 0.60 -4.20
C THR A 280 -14.12 0.14 -3.42
N ASN A 281 -14.16 0.29 -2.10
CA ASN A 281 -15.33 -0.06 -1.28
C ASN A 281 -15.95 1.22 -0.70
N LEU A 282 -17.20 1.47 -1.08
CA LEU A 282 -18.00 2.60 -0.60
C LEU A 282 -19.27 2.12 0.11
N SER A 283 -19.35 0.83 0.45
CA SER A 283 -20.50 0.22 1.12
C SER A 283 -20.32 0.27 2.63
N LEU A 284 -21.34 0.74 3.34
CA LEU A 284 -21.35 0.79 4.80
C LEU A 284 -22.40 -0.18 5.35
N PHE A 285 -21.91 -1.22 6.01
CA PHE A 285 -22.73 -2.20 6.72
C PHE A 285 -22.53 -2.02 8.23
N ILE A 286 -23.57 -1.57 8.93
CA ILE A 286 -23.51 -1.27 10.36
C ILE A 286 -23.24 -2.52 11.21
N GLU A 287 -23.65 -3.68 10.71
CA GLU A 287 -23.38 -5.01 11.27
C GLU A 287 -21.87 -5.34 11.33
N ASN A 288 -21.07 -4.81 10.40
CA ASN A 288 -19.62 -5.01 10.42
C ASN A 288 -18.95 -4.17 11.52
N LEU A 289 -19.55 -3.03 11.87
CA LEU A 289 -19.07 -2.15 12.93
C LEU A 289 -19.51 -2.64 14.32
N PHE A 290 -20.75 -3.10 14.42
CA PHE A 290 -21.36 -3.57 15.66
C PHE A 290 -21.95 -4.97 15.44
N PRO A 291 -21.12 -6.02 15.50
CA PRO A 291 -21.60 -7.38 15.27
C PRO A 291 -22.51 -7.85 16.41
N GLU A 292 -23.37 -8.83 16.10
CA GLU A 292 -24.19 -9.58 17.07
C GLU A 292 -25.26 -8.78 17.83
N LEU A 293 -25.72 -7.63 17.30
CA LEU A 293 -26.86 -6.94 17.88
C LEU A 293 -28.15 -7.71 17.62
N THR A 294 -29.12 -7.58 18.54
CA THR A 294 -30.46 -8.17 18.40
C THR A 294 -31.34 -7.40 17.43
N TYR A 295 -31.00 -6.14 17.16
CA TYR A 295 -31.71 -5.27 16.23
C TYR A 295 -30.75 -4.26 15.59
N TYR A 296 -30.94 -3.99 14.30
CA TYR A 296 -30.25 -2.97 13.54
C TYR A 296 -31.25 -1.98 12.96
N PRO A 297 -31.11 -0.67 13.23
CA PRO A 297 -31.97 0.36 12.66
C PRO A 297 -31.61 0.64 11.20
N ARG A 298 -32.52 1.32 10.51
CA ARG A 298 -32.25 1.79 9.15
C ARG A 298 -31.13 2.81 9.15
N VAL A 299 -30.14 2.61 8.29
CA VAL A 299 -29.07 3.59 8.02
C VAL A 299 -29.33 4.25 6.68
N GLN A 300 -29.42 5.58 6.69
CA GLN A 300 -29.84 6.36 5.53
C GLN A 300 -29.01 7.63 5.37
N TYR A 301 -28.69 7.99 4.13
CA TYR A 301 -28.16 9.29 3.74
C TYR A 301 -29.16 9.97 2.81
N GLN A 302 -29.78 11.06 3.26
CA GLN A 302 -30.88 11.72 2.51
C GLN A 302 -31.98 10.74 2.11
N ASN A 303 -32.16 10.38 0.83
CA ASN A 303 -33.12 9.38 0.33
C ASN A 303 -32.51 8.00 0.04
N ILE A 304 -31.21 7.80 0.32
CA ILE A 304 -30.48 6.56 0.05
C ILE A 304 -30.38 5.74 1.33
N VAL A 305 -31.01 4.58 1.34
CA VAL A 305 -30.94 3.56 2.40
C VAL A 305 -29.74 2.67 2.14
N LEU A 306 -28.77 2.68 3.07
CA LEU A 306 -27.53 1.90 3.00
C LEU A 306 -27.67 0.56 3.75
N SER A 307 -28.47 0.54 4.81
CA SER A 307 -28.80 -0.67 5.54
C SER A 307 -30.26 -0.60 5.98
N GLN A 308 -31.00 -1.65 5.68
CA GLN A 308 -32.40 -1.82 6.05
C GLN A 308 -32.51 -2.23 7.53
N GLN A 309 -33.68 -2.06 8.14
CA GLN A 309 -33.91 -2.61 9.48
C GLN A 309 -33.73 -4.13 9.49
N LYS A 310 -33.01 -4.64 10.51
CA LYS A 310 -32.80 -6.08 10.70
C LYS A 310 -33.13 -6.48 12.14
N TRP A 311 -33.76 -7.63 12.31
CA TRP A 311 -34.10 -8.21 13.62
C TRP A 311 -33.49 -9.59 13.74
N GLN A 312 -32.81 -9.85 14.87
CA GLN A 312 -32.31 -11.17 15.20
C GLN A 312 -33.45 -12.02 15.77
N ILE A 313 -33.75 -13.12 15.09
CA ILE A 313 -34.73 -14.10 15.53
C ILE A 313 -33.99 -15.37 15.94
N GLN A 314 -34.16 -15.76 17.20
CA GLN A 314 -33.65 -17.03 17.70
C GLN A 314 -34.73 -18.09 17.55
N LYS A 315 -34.35 -19.30 17.14
CA LYS A 315 -35.28 -20.42 17.01
C LYS A 315 -36.08 -20.66 18.29
N ALA A 316 -35.43 -20.55 19.45
CA ALA A 316 -36.07 -20.73 20.75
C ALA A 316 -37.29 -19.80 20.98
N ASN A 317 -37.27 -18.60 20.39
CA ASN A 317 -38.33 -17.60 20.57
C ASN A 317 -39.59 -17.89 19.76
N ILE A 318 -39.53 -18.81 18.79
CA ILE A 318 -40.65 -19.15 17.90
C ILE A 318 -40.88 -20.66 17.79
N THR A 319 -40.20 -21.44 18.62
CA THR A 319 -40.36 -22.91 18.66
C THR A 319 -41.78 -23.24 19.11
N ASN A 320 -42.45 -24.11 18.35
CA ASN A 320 -43.83 -24.58 18.59
C ASN A 320 -44.92 -23.50 18.47
N PHE A 321 -44.63 -22.35 17.84
CA PHE A 321 -45.66 -21.34 17.60
C PHE A 321 -46.67 -21.81 16.56
N ALA A 322 -47.95 -21.56 16.81
CA ALA A 322 -48.93 -21.57 15.74
C ALA A 322 -48.72 -20.33 14.85
N VAL A 323 -49.33 -20.34 13.66
CA VAL A 323 -49.26 -19.22 12.70
C VAL A 323 -49.62 -17.88 13.34
N ASP A 324 -50.68 -17.85 14.16
CA ASP A 324 -51.14 -16.61 14.81
C ASP A 324 -50.18 -16.12 15.91
N ASP A 325 -49.55 -17.04 16.66
CA ASP A 325 -48.55 -16.69 17.68
C ASP A 325 -47.31 -16.07 17.04
N CYS A 326 -46.84 -16.68 15.94
CA CYS A 326 -45.74 -16.14 15.15
C CYS A 326 -46.08 -14.77 14.58
N ARG A 327 -47.28 -14.59 14.01
CA ARG A 327 -47.73 -13.29 13.50
C ARG A 327 -47.76 -12.22 14.60
N ASN A 328 -48.26 -12.56 15.79
CA ASN A 328 -48.29 -11.65 16.93
C ASN A 328 -46.88 -11.28 17.41
N TYR A 329 -45.97 -12.25 17.47
CA TYR A 329 -44.57 -12.00 17.79
C TYR A 329 -43.91 -11.04 16.80
N LEU A 330 -44.09 -11.26 15.49
CA LEU A 330 -43.54 -10.37 14.44
C LEU A 330 -44.19 -8.97 14.49
N ASN A 331 -45.47 -8.87 14.85
CA ASN A 331 -46.13 -7.58 15.08
C ASN A 331 -45.53 -6.81 16.26
N ASN A 332 -45.21 -7.51 17.35
CA ASN A 332 -44.60 -6.90 18.54
C ASN A 332 -43.18 -6.36 18.27
N LEU A 333 -42.46 -6.95 17.31
CA LEU A 333 -41.17 -6.44 16.85
C LEU A 333 -41.29 -5.14 16.01
N GLY A 334 -42.49 -4.80 15.56
CA GLY A 334 -42.74 -3.65 14.68
C GLY A 334 -42.43 -3.91 13.21
N LEU A 335 -42.36 -5.18 12.80
CA LEU A 335 -42.04 -5.57 11.42
C LEU A 335 -43.12 -5.11 10.43
N SER A 336 -42.70 -4.66 9.25
CA SER A 336 -43.61 -4.34 8.15
C SER A 336 -44.34 -5.60 7.61
N ARG A 337 -45.25 -5.43 6.64
CA ARG A 337 -46.01 -6.55 6.08
C ARG A 337 -45.10 -7.60 5.44
N TYR A 338 -44.11 -7.16 4.68
CA TYR A 338 -43.20 -8.05 3.97
C TYR A 338 -41.81 -8.00 4.60
N PHE A 339 -41.20 -9.17 4.74
CA PHE A 339 -39.86 -9.31 5.27
C PHE A 339 -39.10 -10.40 4.53
N LYS A 340 -37.78 -10.33 4.53
CA LYS A 340 -36.92 -11.35 3.93
C LYS A 340 -36.05 -12.03 4.98
N ALA A 341 -35.78 -13.31 4.78
CA ALA A 341 -34.85 -14.08 5.60
C ALA A 341 -33.91 -14.88 4.69
N GLY A 342 -32.64 -15.00 5.08
CA GLY A 342 -31.64 -15.70 4.27
C GLY A 342 -30.22 -15.26 4.58
N LEU A 343 -29.28 -15.76 3.80
CA LEU A 343 -27.87 -15.38 3.88
C LEU A 343 -27.42 -14.91 2.49
N SER A 344 -26.77 -13.75 2.46
CA SER A 344 -26.19 -13.17 1.24
C SER A 344 -27.23 -13.03 0.11
N ASP A 345 -26.99 -13.67 -1.04
CA ASP A 345 -27.85 -13.61 -2.23
C ASP A 345 -29.02 -14.61 -2.20
N GLN A 346 -29.06 -15.51 -1.22
CA GLN A 346 -30.10 -16.53 -1.07
C GLN A 346 -31.12 -16.12 -0.02
N THR A 347 -32.07 -15.27 -0.43
CA THR A 347 -33.13 -14.77 0.44
C THR A 347 -34.52 -15.20 -0.02
N LEU A 348 -35.40 -15.40 0.97
CA LEU A 348 -36.82 -15.68 0.77
C LEU A 348 -37.62 -14.51 1.32
N CYS A 349 -38.61 -14.03 0.55
CA CYS A 349 -39.54 -12.99 0.97
C CYS A 349 -40.85 -13.63 1.47
N PHE A 350 -41.37 -13.15 2.60
CA PHE A 350 -42.56 -13.66 3.26
C PHE A 350 -43.58 -12.53 3.47
N ASP A 351 -44.86 -12.79 3.21
CA ASP A 351 -45.98 -11.93 3.59
C ASP A 351 -46.50 -12.30 4.99
N LYS A 352 -46.33 -11.41 5.96
CA LYS A 352 -46.82 -11.58 7.34
C LYS A 352 -48.34 -11.81 7.41
N ASN A 353 -49.09 -11.30 6.43
CA ASN A 353 -50.54 -11.46 6.36
C ASN A 353 -50.97 -12.78 5.69
N SER A 354 -50.05 -13.50 5.04
CA SER A 354 -50.29 -14.83 4.47
C SER A 354 -50.03 -15.90 5.51
N SER A 355 -51.04 -16.68 5.88
CA SER A 355 -50.85 -17.81 6.80
C SER A 355 -49.92 -18.88 6.23
N THR A 356 -49.93 -19.06 4.91
CA THR A 356 -49.03 -19.99 4.21
C THR A 356 -47.57 -19.56 4.30
N ASP A 357 -47.29 -18.27 4.15
CA ASP A 357 -45.93 -17.74 4.22
C ASP A 357 -45.39 -17.79 5.66
N ILE A 358 -46.23 -17.50 6.66
CA ILE A 358 -45.85 -17.65 8.06
C ILE A 358 -45.54 -19.11 8.41
N ASP A 359 -46.34 -20.06 7.94
CA ASP A 359 -46.05 -21.48 8.12
C ASP A 359 -44.73 -21.87 7.46
N ALA A 360 -44.48 -21.41 6.23
CA ALA A 360 -43.22 -21.61 5.54
C ALA A 360 -42.03 -20.97 6.28
N PHE A 361 -42.21 -19.80 6.88
CA PHE A 361 -41.19 -19.14 7.71
C PHE A 361 -40.90 -19.93 8.99
N ILE A 362 -41.91 -20.45 9.68
CA ILE A 362 -41.74 -21.33 10.85
C ILE A 362 -40.92 -22.57 10.45
N GLN A 363 -41.28 -23.22 9.33
CA GLN A 363 -40.54 -24.38 8.80
C GLN A 363 -39.09 -24.02 8.42
N TYR A 364 -38.87 -22.86 7.81
CA TYR A 364 -37.52 -22.34 7.51
C TYR A 364 -36.70 -22.21 8.80
N MET A 365 -37.27 -21.62 9.84
CA MET A 365 -36.62 -21.42 11.13
C MET A 365 -36.34 -22.72 11.89
N GLN A 366 -37.08 -23.81 11.63
CA GLN A 366 -36.76 -25.12 12.24
C GLN A 366 -35.35 -25.62 11.85
N LYS A 367 -34.83 -25.21 10.69
CA LYS A 367 -33.50 -25.59 10.18
C LYS A 367 -32.38 -24.66 10.63
N GLN A 368 -32.71 -23.53 11.26
CA GLN A 368 -31.76 -22.49 11.62
C GLN A 368 -31.68 -22.35 13.15
N ASN A 369 -30.57 -21.84 13.69
CA ASN A 369 -30.46 -21.52 15.12
C ASN A 369 -30.77 -20.03 15.39
N ILE A 370 -30.17 -19.15 14.60
CA ILE A 370 -30.31 -17.69 14.67
C ILE A 370 -30.41 -17.18 13.23
N VAL A 371 -31.34 -16.27 12.96
CA VAL A 371 -31.53 -15.65 11.64
C VAL A 371 -31.76 -14.16 11.81
N TYR A 372 -31.14 -13.35 10.95
CA TYR A 372 -31.53 -11.96 10.77
C TYR A 372 -32.63 -11.89 9.72
N ILE A 373 -33.79 -11.34 10.10
CA ILE A 373 -34.84 -10.97 9.15
C ILE A 373 -34.71 -9.49 8.82
N GLU A 374 -34.94 -9.12 7.57
CA GLU A 374 -34.81 -7.74 7.09
C GLU A 374 -36.15 -7.22 6.56
N GLU A 375 -36.42 -5.93 6.74
CA GLU A 375 -37.60 -5.30 6.15
C GLU A 375 -37.56 -5.33 4.62
N VAL A 376 -38.72 -5.50 3.97
CA VAL A 376 -38.83 -5.43 2.51
C VAL A 376 -39.74 -4.27 2.11
N PHE A 377 -39.24 -3.44 1.18
CA PHE A 377 -40.01 -2.39 0.54
C PHE A 377 -40.49 -2.87 -0.82
N LEU A 378 -41.81 -3.02 -0.95
CA LEU A 378 -42.44 -3.20 -2.25
C LEU A 378 -42.94 -1.83 -2.72
N PRO A 379 -42.56 -1.38 -3.92
CA PRO A 379 -42.95 -0.07 -4.41
C PRO A 379 -44.46 -0.02 -4.66
N ASP A 380 -45.11 1.06 -4.22
CA ASP A 380 -46.51 1.34 -4.60
C ASP A 380 -46.61 1.60 -6.12
N TYR A 381 -45.55 2.19 -6.69
CA TYR A 381 -45.40 2.41 -8.13
C TYR A 381 -44.09 1.78 -8.63
N SER A 382 -44.19 0.71 -9.42
CA SER A 382 -43.00 0.10 -10.00
C SER A 382 -42.41 0.95 -11.13
N ALA A 383 -41.10 1.17 -11.06
CA ALA A 383 -40.33 1.82 -12.11
C ALA A 383 -40.27 1.00 -13.41
N VAL A 384 -40.56 -0.30 -13.36
CA VAL A 384 -40.44 -1.22 -14.50
C VAL A 384 -41.72 -2.01 -14.66
N ILE A 385 -42.32 -1.91 -15.84
CA ILE A 385 -43.56 -2.60 -16.19
C ILE A 385 -43.40 -3.45 -17.43
N ASP A 386 -44.21 -4.51 -17.54
CA ASP A 386 -44.41 -5.18 -18.82
C ASP A 386 -45.42 -4.43 -19.71
N ASP A 387 -45.57 -4.97 -20.91
CA ASP A 387 -46.49 -4.59 -21.96
C ASP A 387 -47.98 -4.71 -21.56
N LYS A 388 -48.30 -5.38 -20.44
CA LYS A 388 -49.63 -5.44 -19.83
C LYS A 388 -49.76 -4.51 -18.61
N CYS A 389 -48.82 -3.59 -18.43
CA CYS A 389 -48.73 -2.68 -17.28
C CYS A 389 -48.61 -3.40 -15.93
N LYS A 390 -48.11 -4.64 -15.90
CA LYS A 390 -47.84 -5.34 -14.64
C LYS A 390 -46.47 -4.92 -14.08
N PRO A 391 -46.37 -4.67 -12.76
CA PRO A 391 -45.14 -4.22 -12.13
C PRO A 391 -44.10 -5.35 -11.99
N TYR A 392 -42.82 -4.96 -12.05
CA TYR A 392 -41.68 -5.84 -11.73
C TYR A 392 -40.93 -5.29 -10.51
N MET A 393 -40.36 -6.19 -9.71
CA MET A 393 -39.35 -5.83 -8.71
C MET A 393 -38.00 -5.79 -9.41
N ALA A 394 -37.55 -4.58 -9.76
CA ALA A 394 -36.33 -4.37 -10.54
C ALA A 394 -35.15 -3.98 -9.63
N GLN A 395 -33.98 -4.52 -9.98
CA GLN A 395 -32.68 -4.08 -9.48
C GLN A 395 -31.90 -3.45 -10.63
N PHE A 396 -31.13 -2.43 -10.32
CA PHE A 396 -30.41 -1.60 -11.28
C PHE A 396 -28.92 -1.61 -10.97
N ILE A 397 -28.11 -1.66 -12.02
CA ILE A 397 -26.67 -1.41 -11.94
C ILE A 397 -26.45 0.02 -12.44
N LEU A 398 -26.23 0.95 -11.51
CA LEU A 398 -25.91 2.33 -11.81
C LEU A 398 -24.39 2.47 -11.95
N ASN A 399 -23.91 2.80 -13.15
CA ASN A 399 -22.48 3.05 -13.39
C ASN A 399 -22.16 4.52 -13.13
N ILE A 400 -21.18 4.77 -12.28
CA ILE A 400 -20.75 6.10 -11.83
C ILE A 400 -19.31 6.29 -12.28
N TYR A 401 -18.97 7.48 -12.78
CA TYR A 401 -17.64 7.74 -13.33
C TYR A 401 -17.22 9.21 -13.24
N HIS A 402 -15.91 9.46 -13.37
CA HIS A 402 -15.30 10.78 -13.48
C HIS A 402 -14.05 10.73 -14.39
N GLN A 403 -13.63 11.90 -14.89
CA GLN A 403 -12.54 12.03 -15.87
C GLN A 403 -11.24 12.59 -15.27
N GLU A 404 -11.10 12.59 -13.95
CA GLU A 404 -9.88 13.06 -13.30
C GLU A 404 -8.77 12.02 -13.45
N LYS A 405 -7.51 12.48 -13.53
CA LYS A 405 -6.35 11.58 -13.56
C LYS A 405 -6.20 10.92 -12.19
N VAL A 406 -6.21 9.59 -12.18
CA VAL A 406 -6.10 8.77 -10.95
C VAL A 406 -4.72 8.13 -10.82
N TYR A 407 -4.09 7.80 -11.95
CA TYR A 407 -2.84 7.05 -11.99
C TYR A 407 -1.71 7.85 -12.65
N ASP A 408 -0.51 7.77 -12.07
CA ASP A 408 0.70 8.34 -12.65
C ASP A 408 1.35 7.37 -13.64
N GLY A 409 1.84 7.92 -14.75
CA GLY A 409 2.54 7.18 -15.79
C GLY A 409 3.87 6.60 -15.32
N PHE A 410 4.52 5.85 -16.20
CA PHE A 410 5.88 5.36 -15.97
C PHE A 410 6.89 6.35 -16.57
N SER A 411 7.82 6.88 -15.75
CA SER A 411 9.00 7.61 -16.21
C SER A 411 10.23 6.74 -15.94
N LYS A 412 10.99 6.41 -16.98
CA LYS A 412 12.27 5.73 -16.83
C LYS A 412 13.34 6.80 -16.61
N LEU A 413 14.12 6.73 -15.54
CA LEU A 413 15.44 7.35 -15.53
C LEU A 413 16.28 6.62 -16.59
N ASP A 414 16.83 7.34 -17.56
CA ASP A 414 17.60 6.76 -18.66
C ASP A 414 18.71 5.83 -18.12
N GLU A 415 18.51 4.52 -18.25
CA GLU A 415 19.55 3.54 -17.97
C GLU A 415 20.60 3.66 -19.06
N VAL A 416 21.68 4.39 -18.77
CA VAL A 416 22.92 4.27 -19.52
C VAL A 416 23.34 2.80 -19.43
N THR A 417 23.38 2.13 -20.58
CA THR A 417 23.86 0.77 -20.77
C THR A 417 25.38 0.73 -20.56
N SER A 418 25.85 0.92 -19.34
CA SER A 418 27.22 0.55 -18.98
C SER A 418 27.20 -0.83 -18.34
N THR A 419 28.04 -1.73 -18.86
CA THR A 419 28.16 -3.12 -18.40
C THR A 419 29.08 -3.17 -17.18
N VAL A 420 28.63 -2.64 -16.05
CA VAL A 420 29.37 -2.74 -14.80
C VAL A 420 29.04 -4.07 -14.11
N LYS A 421 30.07 -4.79 -13.63
CA LYS A 421 29.89 -6.03 -12.87
C LYS A 421 29.10 -5.75 -11.58
N GLN A 422 27.99 -6.45 -11.39
CA GLN A 422 27.07 -6.20 -10.27
C GLN A 422 27.25 -7.13 -9.06
N PHE A 423 27.81 -8.32 -9.26
CA PHE A 423 27.90 -9.36 -8.24
C PHE A 423 29.35 -9.75 -7.99
N PHE A 424 29.74 -9.73 -6.71
CA PHE A 424 31.08 -10.09 -6.24
C PHE A 424 30.96 -11.15 -5.15
N PRO A 425 31.08 -12.44 -5.52
CA PRO A 425 31.07 -13.55 -4.56
C PRO A 425 32.28 -13.47 -3.58
N PRO A 426 32.17 -14.08 -2.40
CA PRO A 426 33.31 -14.23 -1.47
C PRO A 426 34.56 -14.81 -2.16
N GLY A 427 35.74 -14.30 -1.77
CA GLY A 427 37.03 -14.75 -2.31
C GLY A 427 37.40 -14.15 -3.68
N LYS A 428 36.75 -13.05 -4.07
CA LYS A 428 37.02 -12.30 -5.30
C LYS A 428 37.45 -10.86 -4.97
N GLU A 429 37.14 -9.89 -5.84
CA GLU A 429 37.62 -8.50 -5.72
C GLU A 429 37.20 -7.81 -4.42
N TRP A 430 36.01 -8.16 -3.90
CA TRP A 430 35.45 -7.57 -2.69
C TRP A 430 35.35 -8.61 -1.56
N LEU A 431 35.78 -8.20 -0.37
CA LEU A 431 35.39 -8.84 0.89
C LEU A 431 34.21 -8.05 1.48
N TYR A 432 33.12 -8.75 1.77
CA TYR A 432 31.93 -8.16 2.37
C TYR A 432 31.55 -8.91 3.65
N PHE A 433 31.77 -8.24 4.78
CA PHE A 433 31.47 -8.73 6.12
C PHE A 433 30.17 -8.14 6.66
N GLU A 434 29.30 -8.99 7.20
CA GLU A 434 28.24 -8.61 8.12
C GLU A 434 28.68 -8.92 9.55
N ILE A 435 28.84 -7.88 10.37
CA ILE A 435 29.34 -7.95 11.74
C ILE A 435 28.17 -7.67 12.67
N TYR A 436 27.54 -8.73 13.19
CA TYR A 436 26.34 -8.61 14.03
C TYR A 436 26.72 -8.13 15.42
N CYS A 437 26.20 -6.98 15.81
CA CYS A 437 26.52 -6.32 17.06
C CYS A 437 25.40 -5.38 17.48
N HIS A 438 25.26 -5.13 18.79
CA HIS A 438 24.29 -4.16 19.27
C HIS A 438 24.66 -2.74 18.80
N GLN A 439 23.67 -1.95 18.37
CA GLN A 439 23.87 -0.61 17.82
C GLN A 439 24.72 0.33 18.70
N GLN A 440 24.62 0.24 20.03
CA GLN A 440 25.42 1.03 20.97
C GLN A 440 26.93 0.67 20.99
N ARG A 441 27.31 -0.51 20.47
CA ARG A 441 28.70 -0.98 20.40
C ARG A 441 29.32 -0.79 19.02
N SER A 442 28.51 -0.48 18.01
CA SER A 442 28.98 -0.34 16.64
C SER A 442 30.02 0.78 16.47
N ASP A 443 29.90 1.90 17.19
CA ASP A 443 30.92 2.98 17.16
C ASP A 443 32.26 2.52 17.73
N SER A 444 32.25 1.82 18.87
CA SER A 444 33.48 1.30 19.48
C SER A 444 34.16 0.21 18.64
N LEU A 445 33.39 -0.57 17.88
CA LEU A 445 33.94 -1.54 16.94
C LEU A 445 34.60 -0.84 15.75
N LEU A 446 33.95 0.20 15.21
CA LEU A 446 34.47 1.01 14.10
C LEU A 446 35.77 1.72 14.49
N SER A 447 35.78 2.49 15.59
CA SER A 447 36.97 3.24 16.02
C SER A 447 38.03 2.39 16.72
N GLY A 448 37.69 1.15 17.12
CA GLY A 448 38.60 0.19 17.72
C GLY A 448 39.12 -0.83 16.69
N PRO A 449 38.76 -2.12 16.81
CA PRO A 449 39.39 -3.19 16.04
C PRO A 449 39.31 -3.00 14.51
N ILE A 450 38.20 -2.46 13.99
CA ILE A 450 38.03 -2.25 12.55
C ILE A 450 39.01 -1.17 12.04
N ALA A 451 39.11 -0.02 12.71
CA ALA A 451 40.06 1.04 12.33
C ALA A 451 41.51 0.56 12.33
N HIS A 452 41.91 -0.21 13.34
CA HIS A 452 43.27 -0.75 13.44
C HIS A 452 43.57 -1.73 12.31
N PHE A 453 42.63 -2.64 12.01
CA PHE A 453 42.76 -3.55 10.87
C PHE A 453 42.92 -2.80 9.54
N LEU A 454 42.06 -1.79 9.29
CA LEU A 454 42.10 -1.01 8.05
C LEU A 454 43.41 -0.24 7.89
N THR A 455 43.99 0.23 9.00
CA THR A 455 45.26 0.96 9.02
C THR A 455 46.45 0.03 8.76
N GLU A 456 46.50 -1.12 9.44
CA GLU A 456 47.57 -2.11 9.31
C GLU A 456 47.65 -2.66 7.86
N TYR A 457 46.48 -2.93 7.25
CA TYR A 457 46.40 -3.54 5.93
C TYR A 457 46.12 -2.54 4.79
N GLN A 458 46.35 -1.23 5.02
CA GLN A 458 46.05 -0.20 4.02
C GLN A 458 46.71 -0.44 2.66
N ASP A 459 47.91 -1.04 2.62
CA ASP A 459 48.63 -1.34 1.37
C ASP A 459 47.98 -2.44 0.53
N LYS A 460 47.11 -3.27 1.13
CA LYS A 460 46.34 -4.33 0.46
C LYS A 460 44.91 -3.92 0.12
N ILE A 461 44.46 -2.79 0.66
CA ILE A 461 43.09 -2.30 0.53
C ILE A 461 43.07 -1.16 -0.49
N LYS A 462 42.32 -1.35 -1.58
CA LYS A 462 42.13 -0.31 -2.60
C LYS A 462 41.12 0.74 -2.15
N SER A 463 40.03 0.29 -1.53
CA SER A 463 38.95 1.14 -1.03
C SER A 463 38.12 0.34 -0.04
N TRP A 464 37.52 1.01 0.93
CA TRP A 464 36.62 0.38 1.88
C TRP A 464 35.54 1.36 2.29
N PHE A 465 34.37 0.84 2.67
CA PHE A 465 33.32 1.63 3.28
C PHE A 465 32.45 0.75 4.16
N PHE A 466 31.75 1.36 5.12
CA PHE A 466 30.78 0.66 5.96
C PHE A 466 29.38 1.25 5.84
N ILE A 467 28.37 0.46 6.18
CA ILE A 467 27.00 0.94 6.40
C ILE A 467 26.43 0.26 7.65
N ARG A 468 25.45 0.91 8.30
CA ARG A 468 24.75 0.36 9.46
C ARG A 468 23.41 -0.21 9.05
N TYR A 469 23.10 -1.41 9.51
CA TYR A 469 21.91 -2.14 9.11
C TYR A 469 21.25 -2.83 10.31
N ASN A 470 19.95 -3.10 10.21
CA ASN A 470 19.16 -3.69 11.30
C ASN A 470 18.29 -4.88 10.86
N GLU A 471 18.38 -5.27 9.59
CA GLU A 471 17.64 -6.41 9.06
C GLU A 471 18.18 -7.73 9.62
N ASN A 472 17.28 -8.58 10.11
CA ASN A 472 17.61 -9.83 10.81
C ASN A 472 18.53 -9.63 12.03
N GLY A 473 18.61 -8.42 12.58
CA GLY A 473 19.51 -8.05 13.67
C GLY A 473 20.36 -6.84 13.34
N TYR A 474 20.78 -6.10 14.37
CA TYR A 474 21.70 -4.97 14.21
C TYR A 474 23.09 -5.47 13.80
N HIS A 475 23.64 -4.91 12.73
CA HIS A 475 24.95 -5.27 12.22
C HIS A 475 25.61 -4.14 11.42
N LEU A 476 26.94 -4.20 11.36
CA LEU A 476 27.74 -3.40 10.42
C LEU A 476 27.97 -4.20 9.15
N ARG A 477 27.90 -3.53 8.01
CA ARG A 477 28.26 -4.08 6.71
C ARG A 477 29.54 -3.42 6.27
N LEU A 478 30.67 -4.12 6.39
CA LEU A 478 31.98 -3.63 5.98
C LEU A 478 32.32 -4.23 4.62
N ARG A 479 32.57 -3.37 3.63
CA ARG A 479 32.93 -3.76 2.27
C ARG A 479 34.33 -3.26 1.96
N ILE A 480 35.21 -4.16 1.54
CA ILE A 480 36.62 -3.90 1.29
C ILE A 480 36.95 -4.38 -0.13
N LEU A 481 37.41 -3.46 -0.97
CA LEU A 481 37.94 -3.74 -2.29
C LEU A 481 39.44 -3.99 -2.18
N LEU A 482 39.88 -5.13 -2.67
CA LEU A 482 41.26 -5.57 -2.59
C LEU A 482 42.11 -4.96 -3.70
N ASN A 483 43.40 -4.71 -3.41
CA ASN A 483 44.40 -4.43 -4.45
C ASN A 483 44.72 -5.70 -5.27
N ASN A 484 44.68 -6.87 -4.62
CA ASN A 484 44.91 -8.18 -5.24
C ASN A 484 43.92 -9.21 -4.66
N GLU A 485 43.17 -9.91 -5.52
CA GLU A 485 42.19 -10.93 -5.10
C GLU A 485 42.81 -12.05 -4.26
N ASN A 486 44.09 -12.34 -4.46
CA ASN A 486 44.80 -13.40 -3.73
C ASN A 486 45.01 -13.09 -2.24
N ASP A 487 44.91 -11.82 -1.83
CA ASP A 487 45.03 -11.40 -0.43
C ASP A 487 43.74 -11.69 0.38
N GLY A 488 42.66 -12.10 -0.29
CA GLY A 488 41.35 -12.22 0.32
C GLY A 488 41.28 -13.20 1.50
N GLN A 489 41.98 -14.34 1.42
CA GLN A 489 42.01 -15.32 2.51
C GLN A 489 42.78 -14.78 3.72
N GLU A 490 43.94 -14.15 3.49
CA GLU A 490 44.78 -13.58 4.55
C GLU A 490 44.01 -12.47 5.29
N LEU A 491 43.41 -11.54 4.57
CA LEU A 491 42.64 -10.45 5.15
C LEU A 491 41.39 -10.94 5.89
N THR A 492 40.76 -12.01 5.42
CA THR A 492 39.60 -12.62 6.11
C THR A 492 40.02 -13.26 7.44
N ALA A 493 41.14 -13.98 7.47
CA ALA A 493 41.68 -14.56 8.70
C ALA A 493 42.10 -13.44 9.66
N ALA A 494 42.90 -12.48 9.19
CA ALA A 494 43.35 -11.35 10.00
C ALA A 494 42.17 -10.55 10.58
N PHE A 495 41.15 -10.24 9.78
CA PHE A 495 39.98 -9.52 10.29
C PHE A 495 39.23 -10.30 11.39
N SER A 496 39.19 -11.63 11.27
CA SER A 496 38.60 -12.48 12.31
C SER A 496 39.42 -12.41 13.62
N ASP A 497 40.75 -12.43 13.52
CA ASP A 497 41.64 -12.29 14.68
C ASP A 497 41.47 -10.94 15.39
N TYR A 498 41.29 -9.85 14.64
CA TYR A 498 41.02 -8.52 15.21
C TYR A 498 39.69 -8.44 15.96
N LEU A 499 38.73 -9.32 15.64
CA LEU A 499 37.42 -9.37 16.30
C LEU A 499 37.32 -10.47 17.36
N GLU A 500 38.33 -11.35 17.49
CA GLU A 500 38.31 -12.54 18.36
C GLU A 500 37.89 -12.17 19.79
N GLN A 501 38.54 -11.15 20.37
CA GLN A 501 38.24 -10.72 21.73
C GLN A 501 36.79 -10.24 21.91
N GLU A 502 36.20 -9.61 20.88
CA GLU A 502 34.85 -9.06 20.95
C GLU A 502 33.78 -10.10 20.63
N ILE A 503 34.14 -11.14 19.88
CA ILE A 503 33.34 -12.35 19.71
C ILE A 503 33.30 -13.13 21.03
N ASP A 504 34.46 -13.35 21.68
CA ASP A 504 34.56 -14.07 22.96
C ASP A 504 33.75 -13.41 24.09
N LYS A 505 33.70 -12.07 24.10
CA LYS A 505 32.87 -11.29 25.03
C LYS A 505 31.38 -11.23 24.65
N GLY A 506 31.00 -11.73 23.47
CA GLY A 506 29.64 -11.65 22.94
C GLY A 506 29.21 -10.24 22.52
N ILE A 507 30.15 -9.31 22.31
CA ILE A 507 29.88 -7.98 21.75
C ILE A 507 29.54 -8.10 20.26
N VAL A 508 30.29 -8.94 19.56
CA VAL A 508 29.99 -9.40 18.21
C VAL A 508 29.32 -10.77 18.34
N SER A 509 28.05 -10.88 17.97
CA SER A 509 27.30 -12.14 18.10
C SER A 509 27.56 -13.10 16.94
N ASP A 510 27.89 -12.57 15.76
CA ASP A 510 28.14 -13.35 14.56
C ASP A 510 28.95 -12.51 13.55
N LEU A 511 29.74 -13.20 12.72
CA LEU A 511 30.53 -12.62 11.63
C LEU A 511 30.28 -13.43 10.36
N GLN A 512 29.68 -12.83 9.33
CA GLN A 512 29.33 -13.51 8.08
C GLN A 512 30.06 -12.91 6.89
N LEU A 513 30.57 -13.77 6.01
CA LEU A 513 31.11 -13.39 4.70
C LEU A 513 30.04 -13.58 3.62
N ARG A 514 29.74 -12.52 2.87
CA ARG A 514 28.56 -12.45 1.98
C ARG A 514 28.98 -12.03 0.56
N THR A 515 28.08 -12.24 -0.41
CA THR A 515 28.25 -11.72 -1.77
C THR A 515 27.94 -10.23 -1.79
N TYR A 516 28.86 -9.39 -2.27
CA TYR A 516 28.57 -7.98 -2.48
C TYR A 516 27.79 -7.78 -3.79
N ARG A 517 26.64 -7.11 -3.68
CA ARG A 517 25.80 -6.73 -4.81
C ARG A 517 25.75 -5.20 -4.92
N ARG A 518 26.12 -4.67 -6.09
CA ARG A 518 26.08 -3.22 -6.37
C ARG A 518 24.65 -2.72 -6.55
N GLU A 519 24.35 -1.57 -5.97
CA GLU A 519 23.05 -0.88 -6.03
C GLU A 519 22.94 -0.02 -7.31
N THR A 520 23.20 -0.62 -8.48
CA THR A 520 23.25 0.09 -9.77
C THR A 520 21.94 0.76 -10.17
N GLN A 521 20.81 0.26 -9.67
CA GLN A 521 19.49 0.84 -9.94
C GLN A 521 19.31 2.18 -9.22
N ARG A 522 19.92 2.32 -8.04
CA ARG A 522 19.86 3.52 -7.22
C ARG A 522 20.85 4.58 -7.70
N TYR A 523 22.08 4.15 -7.99
CA TYR A 523 23.18 5.07 -8.30
C TYR A 523 23.48 5.21 -9.80
N GLY A 524 22.90 4.34 -10.64
CA GLY A 524 23.20 4.22 -12.07
C GLY A 524 24.46 3.42 -12.34
N ASN A 525 24.48 2.67 -13.46
CA ASN A 525 25.64 1.87 -13.85
C ASN A 525 26.86 2.75 -14.16
N ASP A 526 26.64 3.98 -14.62
CA ASP A 526 27.67 4.95 -15.00
C ASP A 526 28.39 5.59 -13.80
N LEU A 527 27.72 5.73 -12.65
CA LEU A 527 28.29 6.41 -11.47
C LEU A 527 28.60 5.49 -10.29
N ILE A 528 28.17 4.22 -10.31
CA ILE A 528 28.28 3.33 -9.15
C ILE A 528 29.70 3.22 -8.59
N GLU A 529 30.73 3.18 -9.43
CA GLU A 529 32.12 3.06 -8.97
C GLU A 529 32.64 4.38 -8.35
N ASP A 530 32.15 5.53 -8.83
CA ASP A 530 32.46 6.83 -8.23
C ASP A 530 31.70 7.04 -6.92
N VAL A 531 30.47 6.51 -6.83
CA VAL A 531 29.71 6.46 -5.57
C VAL A 531 30.40 5.57 -4.53
N GLU A 532 30.96 4.41 -4.92
CA GLU A 532 31.75 3.58 -4.00
C GLU A 532 32.98 4.32 -3.46
N LYS A 533 33.69 5.08 -4.32
CA LYS A 533 34.80 5.94 -3.88
C LYS A 533 34.32 7.02 -2.92
N HIS A 534 33.19 7.64 -3.20
CA HIS A 534 32.56 8.61 -2.30
C HIS A 534 32.19 8.00 -0.95
N PHE A 535 31.59 6.81 -0.93
CA PHE A 535 31.30 6.08 0.32
C PHE A 535 32.55 5.78 1.13
N SER A 536 33.68 5.57 0.47
CA SER A 536 34.97 5.42 1.13
C SER A 536 35.43 6.70 1.81
N LYS A 537 35.33 7.85 1.13
CA LYS A 537 35.63 9.17 1.71
C LYS A 537 34.68 9.55 2.85
N ASP A 538 33.39 9.28 2.68
CA ASP A 538 32.37 9.47 3.72
C ASP A 538 32.65 8.59 4.95
N SER A 539 32.97 7.31 4.74
CA SER A 539 33.32 6.38 5.83
C SER A 539 34.58 6.82 6.58
N ALA A 540 35.61 7.30 5.87
CA ALA A 540 36.82 7.84 6.48
C ALA A 540 36.54 9.12 7.28
N TYR A 541 35.71 10.03 6.75
CA TYR A 541 35.28 11.22 7.47
C TYR A 541 34.53 10.86 8.75
N VAL A 542 33.53 9.98 8.69
CA VAL A 542 32.79 9.55 9.89
C VAL A 542 33.71 8.86 10.90
N LEU A 543 34.68 8.05 10.44
CA LEU A 543 35.64 7.42 11.34
C LEU A 543 36.50 8.46 12.08
N SER A 544 36.93 9.53 11.40
CA SER A 544 37.67 10.64 12.03
C SER A 544 36.82 11.38 13.07
N LEU A 545 35.49 11.46 12.88
CA LEU A 545 34.59 12.04 13.88
C LEU A 545 34.44 11.14 15.12
N LEU A 546 34.52 9.82 14.97
CA LEU A 546 34.42 8.91 16.10
C LEU A 546 35.62 9.04 17.07
N GLU A 547 36.75 9.59 16.63
CA GLU A 547 37.91 9.87 17.48
C GLU A 547 37.67 11.01 18.47
N ILE A 548 36.88 12.02 18.08
CA ILE A 548 36.57 13.20 18.91
C ILE A 548 35.23 13.07 19.66
N THR A 549 34.41 12.06 19.31
CA THR A 549 33.14 11.72 19.98
C THR A 549 32.14 12.89 20.07
N PRO A 550 31.77 13.52 18.95
CA PRO A 550 30.97 14.73 18.96
C PRO A 550 29.55 14.47 19.44
N ASP A 551 29.00 15.44 20.16
CA ASP A 551 27.60 15.40 20.56
C ASP A 551 26.65 15.47 19.35
N THR A 552 25.38 15.18 19.59
CA THR A 552 24.35 15.14 18.54
C THR A 552 24.18 16.49 17.83
N ASN A 553 24.32 17.62 18.52
CA ASN A 553 24.17 18.95 17.92
C ASN A 553 25.36 19.28 17.01
N SER A 554 26.58 18.90 17.41
CA SER A 554 27.77 19.02 16.57
C SER A 554 27.63 18.18 15.30
N LYS A 555 27.10 16.95 15.40
CA LYS A 555 26.76 16.13 14.21
C LYS A 555 25.75 16.80 13.28
N TYR A 556 24.72 17.44 13.83
CA TYR A 556 23.77 18.23 13.01
C TYR A 556 24.42 19.45 12.37
N ARG A 557 25.38 20.08 13.05
CA ARG A 557 26.14 21.20 12.49
C ARG A 557 27.00 20.75 11.31
N TYR A 558 27.73 19.66 11.43
CA TYR A 558 28.53 19.11 10.33
C TYR A 558 27.69 18.80 9.08
N CYS A 559 26.47 18.29 9.28
CA CYS A 559 25.52 18.12 8.17
C CYS A 559 25.13 19.47 7.55
N ALA A 560 24.87 20.50 8.36
CA ALA A 560 24.56 21.84 7.86
C ALA A 560 25.74 22.49 7.12
N ASP A 561 26.96 22.28 7.60
CA ASP A 561 28.19 22.78 6.98
C ASP A 561 28.40 22.14 5.61
N LEU A 562 28.19 20.82 5.48
CA LEU A 562 28.19 20.13 4.19
C LEU A 562 27.19 20.76 3.21
N ILE A 563 25.96 21.03 3.67
CA ILE A 563 24.92 21.67 2.87
C ILE A 563 25.33 23.08 2.44
N GLU A 564 25.98 23.85 3.30
CA GLU A 564 26.48 25.18 2.96
C GLU A 564 27.56 25.11 1.88
N VAL A 565 28.50 24.16 1.99
CA VAL A 565 29.54 23.94 0.97
C VAL A 565 28.91 23.55 -0.38
N ILE A 566 27.93 22.63 -0.39
CA ILE A 566 27.19 22.26 -1.61
C ILE A 566 26.44 23.46 -2.21
N GLN A 567 25.84 24.30 -1.37
CA GLN A 567 25.11 25.49 -1.84
C GLN A 567 26.05 26.52 -2.48
N LYS A 568 27.25 26.72 -1.92
CA LYS A 568 28.27 27.66 -2.46
C LYS A 568 28.75 27.29 -3.86
N GLU A 569 28.74 26.01 -4.22
CA GLU A 569 29.10 25.54 -5.57
C GLU A 569 28.07 25.91 -6.65
N GLY A 570 26.86 26.36 -6.27
CA GLY A 570 25.84 26.80 -7.21
C GLY A 570 25.22 25.68 -8.07
N LEU A 571 25.31 24.43 -7.64
CA LEU A 571 24.75 23.26 -8.35
C LEU A 571 23.22 23.27 -8.43
N PHE A 572 22.59 23.97 -7.50
CA PHE A 572 21.15 24.20 -7.44
C PHE A 572 20.89 25.70 -7.41
N LYS A 573 19.87 26.17 -8.13
CA LYS A 573 19.37 27.54 -7.94
C LYS A 573 18.80 27.65 -6.52
N ASP A 574 19.04 28.77 -5.82
CA ASP A 574 18.61 28.96 -4.41
C ASP A 574 17.14 28.57 -4.14
N LYS A 575 16.22 29.01 -5.01
CA LYS A 575 14.79 28.67 -4.88
C LYS A 575 14.52 27.18 -5.06
N VAL A 576 15.25 26.51 -5.95
CA VAL A 576 15.13 25.07 -6.21
C VAL A 576 15.65 24.30 -5.00
N PHE A 577 16.81 24.69 -4.46
CA PHE A 577 17.38 24.05 -3.28
C PHE A 577 16.48 24.18 -2.04
N ALA A 578 15.94 25.38 -1.79
CA ALA A 578 14.97 25.59 -0.72
C ALA A 578 13.71 24.72 -0.88
N ASN A 579 13.24 24.54 -2.13
CA ASN A 579 12.10 23.68 -2.42
C ASN A 579 12.43 22.18 -2.18
N ILE A 580 13.65 21.73 -2.51
CA ILE A 580 14.11 20.36 -2.24
C ILE A 580 14.11 20.10 -0.73
N ILE A 581 14.75 20.96 0.06
CA ILE A 581 14.78 20.83 1.53
C ILE A 581 13.37 20.82 2.12
N ARG A 582 12.47 21.68 1.63
CA ARG A 582 11.07 21.69 2.05
C ARG A 582 10.35 20.38 1.70
N MET A 583 10.49 19.92 0.46
CA MET A 583 9.88 18.66 0.00
C MET A 583 10.33 17.47 0.85
N MET A 584 11.63 17.38 1.15
CA MET A 584 12.18 16.32 2.00
C MET A 584 11.63 16.42 3.43
N SER A 585 11.61 17.62 4.01
CA SER A 585 11.03 17.83 5.34
C SER A 585 9.55 17.45 5.39
N ASP A 586 8.75 17.86 4.40
CA ASP A 586 7.32 17.54 4.34
C ASP A 586 7.09 16.03 4.17
N SER A 587 7.92 15.35 3.36
CA SER A 587 7.88 13.90 3.20
C SER A 587 8.12 13.17 4.52
N PHE A 588 9.15 13.55 5.28
CA PHE A 588 9.40 12.94 6.60
C PHE A 588 8.34 13.30 7.64
N ASN A 589 7.80 14.52 7.61
CA ASN A 589 6.70 14.91 8.51
C ASN A 589 5.49 14.00 8.33
N ASN A 590 5.16 13.66 7.07
CA ASN A 590 4.09 12.72 6.73
C ASN A 590 4.46 11.28 7.12
N GLU A 591 5.68 10.82 6.83
CA GLU A 591 6.15 9.47 7.19
C GLU A 591 6.04 9.21 8.70
N HIS A 592 6.42 10.20 9.52
CA HIS A 592 6.39 10.11 10.98
C HIS A 592 5.03 10.46 11.61
N ASN A 593 4.02 10.82 10.81
CA ASN A 593 2.70 11.27 11.27
C ASN A 593 2.77 12.38 12.35
N LEU A 594 3.61 13.40 12.13
CA LEU A 594 3.83 14.44 13.14
C LEU A 594 2.57 15.28 13.39
N GLU A 595 2.26 15.51 14.66
CA GLU A 595 1.17 16.39 15.06
C GLU A 595 1.68 17.78 15.49
N SER A 596 0.75 18.74 15.62
CA SER A 596 1.03 20.11 16.10
C SER A 596 1.88 20.15 17.38
N SER A 597 1.71 19.16 18.26
CA SER A 597 2.44 19.06 19.53
C SER A 597 3.91 18.70 19.36
N ASP A 598 4.26 17.95 18.31
CA ASP A 598 5.63 17.51 18.04
C ASP A 598 6.46 18.62 17.41
N PHE A 599 5.85 19.43 16.54
CA PHE A 599 6.51 20.64 16.01
C PHE A 599 6.97 21.59 17.12
N LYS A 600 6.22 21.66 18.23
CA LYS A 600 6.63 22.46 19.40
C LYS A 600 7.94 21.92 20.01
N LYS A 601 8.07 20.60 20.16
CA LYS A 601 9.28 19.94 20.69
C LYS A 601 10.47 20.12 19.74
N ILE A 602 10.26 19.90 18.44
CA ILE A 602 11.32 20.06 17.43
C ILE A 602 11.80 21.51 17.39
N ASN A 603 10.90 22.49 17.47
CA ASN A 603 11.27 23.91 17.54
C ASN A 603 12.07 24.24 18.80
N GLN A 604 11.77 23.63 19.95
CA GLN A 604 12.59 23.80 21.16
C GLN A 604 14.00 23.24 20.95
N GLN A 605 14.13 22.07 20.33
CA GLN A 605 15.44 21.49 20.00
C GLN A 605 16.22 22.34 19.01
N TYR A 606 15.57 22.93 18.01
CA TYR A 606 16.21 23.85 17.08
C TYR A 606 16.80 25.09 17.78
N GLN A 607 16.13 25.62 18.83
CA GLN A 607 16.66 26.72 19.63
C GLN A 607 17.90 26.32 20.44
N ILE A 608 17.95 25.07 20.91
CA ILE A 608 19.12 24.51 21.60
C ILE A 608 20.27 24.36 20.61
N TYR A 609 20.02 23.75 19.45
CA TYR A 609 20.98 23.59 18.36
C TYR A 609 21.61 24.93 17.92
N GLN A 610 20.84 26.01 17.84
CA GLN A 610 21.37 27.32 17.47
C GLN A 610 22.34 27.91 18.49
N LYS A 611 22.19 27.56 19.78
CA LYS A 611 23.00 28.08 20.88
C LYS A 611 24.14 27.14 21.26
N ALA A 612 24.17 25.94 20.72
CA ALA A 612 25.19 24.95 21.02
C ALA A 612 26.53 25.38 20.42
N ASP A 613 27.58 25.30 21.22
CA ASP A 613 28.96 25.40 20.72
C ASP A 613 29.22 24.20 19.81
N THR A 614 29.88 24.45 18.68
CA THR A 614 30.24 23.39 17.74
C THR A 614 31.66 22.96 18.02
N GLU A 615 31.87 21.66 18.21
CA GLU A 615 33.21 21.10 18.29
C GLU A 615 33.96 21.30 16.97
N VAL A 616 35.10 21.98 17.04
CA VAL A 616 35.93 22.26 15.87
C VAL A 616 36.64 20.97 15.46
N LEU A 617 36.57 20.64 14.17
CA LEU A 617 37.30 19.50 13.61
C LEU A 617 38.82 19.67 13.83
N ASN A 618 39.48 18.58 14.20
CA ASN A 618 40.94 18.56 14.21
C ASN A 618 41.49 18.62 12.76
N HIS A 619 42.80 18.79 12.58
CA HIS A 619 43.40 18.94 11.25
C HIS A 619 43.06 17.77 10.30
N ASN A 620 43.12 16.53 10.81
CA ASN A 620 42.80 15.34 10.03
C ASN A 620 41.31 15.27 9.65
N GLY A 621 40.43 15.62 10.59
CA GLY A 621 38.98 15.68 10.39
C GLY A 621 38.58 16.75 9.39
N GLN A 622 39.28 17.90 9.36
CA GLN A 622 39.06 18.92 8.34
C GLN A 622 39.47 18.43 6.95
N ILE A 623 40.64 17.78 6.82
CA ILE A 623 41.07 17.19 5.55
C ILE A 623 40.05 16.14 5.08
N ALA A 624 39.60 15.25 5.97
CA ALA A 624 38.62 14.23 5.65
C ALA A 624 37.26 14.83 5.24
N PHE A 625 36.83 15.91 5.90
CA PHE A 625 35.63 16.67 5.52
C PHE A 625 35.76 17.27 4.12
N ASP A 626 36.89 17.91 3.81
CA ASP A 626 37.12 18.55 2.52
C ASP A 626 37.11 17.51 1.38
N GLU A 627 37.74 16.35 1.57
CA GLU A 627 37.72 15.24 0.60
C GLU A 627 36.31 14.65 0.43
N PHE A 628 35.58 14.45 1.54
CA PHE A 628 34.20 13.99 1.52
C PHE A 628 33.30 14.96 0.76
N ALA A 629 33.33 16.25 1.11
CA ALA A 629 32.54 17.29 0.45
C ALA A 629 32.87 17.40 -1.04
N ALA A 630 34.17 17.38 -1.39
CA ALA A 630 34.61 17.41 -2.79
C ALA A 630 34.09 16.21 -3.59
N SER A 631 34.12 15.00 -3.02
CA SER A 631 33.59 13.80 -3.68
C SER A 631 32.06 13.86 -3.86
N PHE A 632 31.33 14.38 -2.86
CA PHE A 632 29.88 14.59 -2.92
C PHE A 632 29.53 15.54 -4.08
N ILE A 633 30.20 16.68 -4.13
CA ILE A 633 30.04 17.70 -5.18
C ILE A 633 30.40 17.14 -6.56
N GLY A 634 31.47 16.35 -6.66
CA GLY A 634 31.91 15.71 -7.90
C GLY A 634 30.82 14.85 -8.54
N ILE A 635 30.14 14.02 -7.74
CA ILE A 635 29.03 13.18 -8.22
C ILE A 635 27.84 14.02 -8.69
N LEU A 636 27.50 15.08 -7.95
CA LEU A 636 26.37 15.93 -8.32
C LEU A 636 26.62 16.74 -9.60
N LYS A 637 27.88 17.12 -9.87
CA LYS A 637 28.28 17.88 -11.07
C LYS A 637 28.05 17.11 -12.37
N VAL A 638 28.17 15.79 -12.34
CA VAL A 638 28.00 14.92 -13.52
C VAL A 638 26.55 14.48 -13.74
N CYS A 639 25.66 14.68 -12.76
CA CYS A 639 24.23 14.39 -12.89
C CYS A 639 23.48 15.51 -13.63
N ASP A 640 22.48 15.14 -14.44
CA ASP A 640 21.48 16.08 -14.96
C ASP A 640 20.57 16.65 -13.85
N THR A 641 19.67 17.57 -14.18
CA THR A 641 18.88 18.30 -13.16
C THR A 641 17.94 17.39 -12.36
N GLU A 642 17.32 16.38 -12.98
CA GLU A 642 16.34 15.51 -12.33
C GLU A 642 17.06 14.46 -11.47
N ARG A 643 18.05 13.79 -12.05
CA ARG A 643 18.89 12.80 -11.34
C ARG A 643 19.68 13.42 -10.19
N ARG A 644 20.11 14.68 -10.31
CA ARG A 644 20.90 15.37 -9.26
C ARG A 644 20.13 15.51 -7.95
N VAL A 645 18.81 15.72 -8.00
CA VAL A 645 17.99 15.83 -6.77
C VAL A 645 17.92 14.49 -6.05
N GLN A 646 17.63 13.42 -6.80
CA GLN A 646 17.57 12.07 -6.27
C GLN A 646 18.94 11.63 -5.72
N MET A 647 20.01 11.86 -6.48
CA MET A 647 21.38 11.53 -6.06
C MET A 647 21.79 12.30 -4.79
N PHE A 648 21.45 13.58 -4.68
CA PHE A 648 21.69 14.35 -3.45
C PHE A 648 21.02 13.70 -2.25
N SER A 649 19.74 13.34 -2.38
CA SER A 649 18.98 12.67 -1.32
C SER A 649 19.62 11.33 -0.93
N ASP A 650 19.99 10.51 -1.91
CA ASP A 650 20.55 9.19 -1.69
C ASP A 650 21.93 9.23 -1.02
N LEU A 651 22.82 10.14 -1.45
CA LEU A 651 24.14 10.30 -0.83
C LEU A 651 24.02 10.85 0.60
N PHE A 652 23.13 11.82 0.80
CA PHE A 652 22.90 12.42 2.12
C PHE A 652 22.32 11.39 3.11
N HIS A 653 21.35 10.58 2.68
CA HIS A 653 20.81 9.49 3.47
C HIS A 653 21.90 8.51 3.92
N MET A 654 22.79 8.13 3.00
CA MET A 654 23.89 7.21 3.31
C MET A 654 24.94 7.83 4.24
N HIS A 655 25.15 9.14 4.20
CA HIS A 655 25.98 9.85 5.18
C HIS A 655 25.35 9.81 6.58
N VAL A 656 24.06 10.14 6.70
CA VAL A 656 23.32 10.09 7.98
C VAL A 656 23.32 8.66 8.54
N ASN A 657 23.19 7.63 7.68
CA ASN A 657 23.28 6.23 8.07
C ASN A 657 24.60 5.89 8.78
N ARG A 658 25.73 6.43 8.29
CA ARG A 658 27.05 6.18 8.88
C ARG A 658 27.27 6.98 10.16
N LEU A 659 26.84 8.23 10.16
CA LEU A 659 27.07 9.20 11.24
C LEU A 659 26.34 8.88 12.56
N PHE A 660 25.12 8.33 12.47
CA PHE A 660 24.29 7.99 13.63
C PHE A 660 24.19 6.48 13.82
N ASN A 661 24.50 6.03 15.03
CA ASN A 661 24.48 4.61 15.38
C ASN A 661 23.06 4.06 15.65
N LYS A 662 22.08 4.94 15.87
CA LYS A 662 20.70 4.60 16.23
C LYS A 662 19.72 5.62 15.63
N ASP A 663 18.48 5.22 15.40
CA ASP A 663 17.35 6.09 15.01
C ASP A 663 17.64 6.98 13.79
N GLN A 664 18.35 6.45 12.79
CA GLN A 664 18.91 7.24 11.69
C GLN A 664 17.84 8.01 10.88
N ARG A 665 16.69 7.38 10.57
CA ARG A 665 15.57 8.06 9.87
C ARG A 665 15.04 9.26 10.66
N THR A 666 14.94 9.12 11.98
CA THR A 666 14.49 10.21 12.86
C THR A 666 15.51 11.36 12.89
N HIS A 667 16.81 11.04 12.95
CA HIS A 667 17.85 12.05 12.85
C HIS A 667 17.82 12.78 11.49
N GLU A 668 17.62 12.05 10.40
CA GLU A 668 17.50 12.62 9.05
C GLU A 668 16.33 13.61 8.96
N MET A 669 15.15 13.24 9.49
CA MET A 669 14.00 14.15 9.62
C MET A 669 14.36 15.44 10.37
N ILE A 670 15.03 15.32 11.51
CA ILE A 670 15.43 16.48 12.34
C ILE A 670 16.38 17.39 11.55
N ILE A 671 17.35 16.82 10.83
CA ILE A 671 18.31 17.57 10.04
C ILE A 671 17.59 18.36 8.93
N TYR A 672 16.71 17.72 8.14
CA TYR A 672 15.95 18.44 7.11
C TYR A 672 15.07 19.55 7.68
N TYR A 673 14.47 19.33 8.86
CA TYR A 673 13.69 20.37 9.53
C TYR A 673 14.57 21.55 9.98
N PHE A 674 15.75 21.30 10.54
CA PHE A 674 16.69 22.35 10.95
C PHE A 674 17.20 23.15 9.75
N LEU A 675 17.57 22.47 8.67
CA LEU A 675 17.96 23.08 7.40
C LEU A 675 16.85 23.98 6.84
N LEU A 676 15.59 23.51 6.86
CA LEU A 676 14.44 24.31 6.41
C LEU A 676 14.29 25.60 7.22
N LYS A 677 14.46 25.53 8.55
CA LYS A 677 14.43 26.71 9.42
C LYS A 677 15.57 27.67 9.14
N ASP A 678 16.77 27.17 8.90
CA ASP A 678 17.93 28.01 8.57
C ASP A 678 17.74 28.72 7.22
N VAL A 679 17.14 28.06 6.22
CA VAL A 679 16.77 28.67 4.93
C VAL A 679 15.71 29.76 5.13
N GLN A 680 14.64 29.48 5.89
CA GLN A 680 13.58 30.45 6.18
C GLN A 680 14.12 31.69 6.91
N ARG A 681 15.00 31.50 7.88
CA ARG A 681 15.63 32.59 8.63
C ARG A 681 16.51 33.47 7.74
N ARG A 682 17.36 32.86 6.90
CA ARG A 682 18.21 33.60 5.94
C ARG A 682 17.38 34.46 4.98
N ASN A 683 16.23 33.94 4.53
CA ASN A 683 15.31 34.68 3.68
C ASN A 683 14.55 35.80 4.40
N ALA A 684 14.32 35.69 5.71
CA ALA A 684 13.69 36.74 6.52
C ALA A 684 14.65 37.87 6.94
N MET A 685 15.97 37.62 6.86
CA MET A 685 17.02 38.60 7.15
C MET A 685 17.56 39.32 5.90
N ARG A 686 17.17 38.88 4.70
CA ARG A 686 17.39 39.56 3.41
C ARG A 686 16.19 40.44 3.10
#